data_AF-A0AAD9CME0-F1
#
_entry.id   AF-A0AAD9CME0-F1
#
_cell.length_a   1.000
_cell.length_b   1.000
_cell.length_c   1.000
_cell.angle_alpha   90.00
_cell.angle_beta   90.00
_cell.angle_gamma   90.00
#
_symmetry.space_group_name_H-M   'P 1'
#
loop_
_entity.id
_entity.type
_entity.pdbx_description
1 polymer ?
#
loop_
_entity_poly.entity_id
_entity_poly.type
_entity_poly.pdbx_seq_one_letter_code
_entity_poly.pdbx_strand_id
1 'polypeptide(L)'
;MRNLKLLKSLQSSELQILGSPLCLSVRSDTGSLLVASQFCISEYDPRTGQVVSEASLTGLAGFLPEDGSGGVVGLQDLAELESACLATAGGDVVLFNFNTCQLELVGSVDSGLTSMTWSPDEELVVLTTGQETIIMMTKEFEPITEVGIHQDDFGEGKFITVGWGKKETQFHGSEGKEAAKKKIQEVQPAADWDDRRPRVTWRGDGQLFAVSAVCKQSGNRKVRVWNREGVLQATSETINGLEAPLCWKPSGSLIASSQRHPNKHSVVFLEKNGLLHGDFTLPFSKDQAKVKDLLWNSDSSVLAVWLEDMTAGEDGQINTCIQLWTVGNYHWYLKQSLDFGRDALRAPRCVCWDPERPLRLHMLTHSWTSVTYDWSFTTDKSSGSEGSDNANVAVIDGDKILVTNFRQCVVPPPMCSFELQLSSPVNQVTFLCLPQRTNQLAALTSDGQISLYVQDLGNDLDQSADGFRRMSRPLVLQKTFRSQVEVDGVVLSLAHGSQSGTVALQLEDGQIRKLLYNVPDPSVEEWRDSSGCLINFPVPCVQTALCSISGEEHLLGLTDRSHLYVGDTELASNISSFSVCNDFLLITTHSHTCRCLHLNTLTVKGLQAALVSDGGQNDQNDETLRRVERGSRIVTVVPHDTRVILQMPRGNLETVHHRALLLAQLRKWLDSLRFKDAFECMKKLRINMNLIYDHNPKVFLENIQTFITQLNSISHINLFLTELKEEDTTGSMYPRPPDISPAPQPVSLQKKVDVVCDALRSAMEAMDPNKFFLSILTTHVKKSVPELEVALQKVHELRVNPPADPGSVSAEEALKYLLFLVNVNDLYEHSLGTYDFDLVLMVAEKSQKDPKEYLPFLNMLKSLEPNYQRYSIDKHLKRYRKALQHLSRA
;
A
#
# COMPACT_ATOMS: atom_id res chain seq x y z
N MET A 1 0.93 2.46 3.37
CA MET A 1 1.63 3.72 3.09
C MET A 1 0.63 4.71 2.53
N ARG A 2 -0.28 5.17 3.40
CA ARG A 2 -1.29 6.19 3.07
C ARG A 2 -1.36 7.19 4.22
N ASN A 3 -1.70 8.42 3.90
CA ASN A 3 -1.99 9.49 4.83
C ASN A 3 -3.47 9.85 4.75
N LEU A 4 -3.98 10.43 5.83
CA LEU A 4 -5.34 10.95 5.88
C LEU A 4 -5.26 12.42 5.47
N LYS A 5 -5.78 12.77 4.30
CA LYS A 5 -5.75 14.14 3.76
C LYS A 5 -7.11 14.78 3.99
N LEU A 6 -7.13 15.95 4.62
CA LEU A 6 -8.33 16.77 4.73
C LEU A 6 -8.72 17.28 3.32
N LEU A 7 -9.91 16.90 2.86
CA LEU A 7 -10.44 17.31 1.56
C LEU A 7 -11.20 18.62 1.67
N LYS A 8 -12.05 18.75 2.68
CA LYS A 8 -12.79 19.98 2.95
C LYS A 8 -13.16 20.10 4.42
N SER A 9 -13.37 21.34 4.83
CA SER A 9 -13.90 21.74 6.13
C SER A 9 -15.03 22.72 5.87
N LEU A 10 -16.26 22.34 6.18
CA LEU A 10 -17.42 23.23 6.11
C LEU A 10 -17.67 23.80 7.49
N GLN A 11 -17.67 25.12 7.60
CA GLN A 11 -17.92 25.82 8.85
C GLN A 11 -19.15 26.71 8.69
N SER A 12 -20.08 26.62 9.63
CA SER A 12 -21.24 27.51 9.69
C SER A 12 -20.95 28.78 10.47
N SER A 13 -21.80 29.79 10.29
CA SER A 13 -21.92 30.88 11.27
C SER A 13 -22.43 30.35 12.61
N GLU A 14 -22.25 31.14 13.67
CA GLU A 14 -22.77 30.84 15.00
C GLU A 14 -24.30 30.65 14.96
N LEU A 15 -24.77 29.46 15.33
CA LEU A 15 -26.19 29.15 15.36
C LEU A 15 -26.85 29.86 16.54
N GLN A 16 -28.00 30.48 16.28
CA GLN A 16 -28.77 31.21 17.29
C GLN A 16 -29.72 30.25 18.01
N ILE A 17 -29.17 29.25 18.71
CA ILE A 17 -29.93 28.28 19.52
C ILE A 17 -29.76 28.63 21.00
N LEU A 18 -30.86 28.54 21.77
CA LEU A 18 -30.85 28.86 23.19
C LEU A 18 -30.03 27.83 23.99
N GLY A 19 -29.23 28.32 24.95
CA GLY A 19 -28.43 27.48 25.84
C GLY A 19 -27.10 27.05 25.23
N SER A 20 -26.64 25.84 25.56
CA SER A 20 -25.42 25.24 25.03
C SER A 20 -25.67 23.82 24.52
N PRO A 21 -24.93 23.35 23.50
CA PRO A 21 -25.15 22.03 22.96
C PRO A 21 -24.80 20.95 23.99
N LEU A 22 -25.67 19.97 24.14
CA LEU A 22 -25.52 18.84 25.08
C LEU A 22 -25.20 17.55 24.33
N CYS A 23 -25.97 17.24 23.29
CA CYS A 23 -25.84 16.04 22.48
C CYS A 23 -25.98 16.38 20.99
N LEU A 24 -25.36 15.56 20.15
CA LEU A 24 -25.35 15.68 18.70
C LEU A 24 -25.60 14.31 18.09
N SER A 25 -26.48 14.23 17.09
CA SER A 25 -26.68 13.05 16.25
C SER A 25 -26.79 13.48 14.78
N VAL A 26 -26.53 12.57 13.85
CA VAL A 26 -26.59 12.83 12.41
C VAL A 26 -27.83 12.14 11.86
N ARG A 27 -28.63 12.86 11.09
CA ARG A 27 -29.72 12.26 10.32
C ARG A 27 -29.17 11.56 9.11
N SER A 28 -29.30 10.24 9.05
CA SER A 28 -28.68 9.43 7.99
C SER A 28 -29.30 9.67 6.61
N ASP A 29 -30.58 10.04 6.57
CA ASP A 29 -31.37 10.27 5.36
C ASP A 29 -31.03 11.59 4.64
N THR A 30 -30.85 12.67 5.41
CA THR A 30 -30.73 14.04 4.94
C THR A 30 -29.32 14.61 5.11
N GLY A 31 -28.52 14.04 6.02
CA GLY A 31 -27.23 14.56 6.45
C GLY A 31 -27.33 15.85 7.26
N SER A 32 -28.51 16.17 7.80
CA SER A 32 -28.69 17.24 8.79
C SER A 32 -28.22 16.77 10.18
N LEU A 33 -28.00 17.72 11.07
CA LEU A 33 -27.52 17.51 12.43
C LEU A 33 -28.66 17.75 13.42
N LEU A 34 -28.91 16.77 14.27
CA LEU A 34 -29.81 16.88 15.41
C LEU A 34 -29.03 17.34 16.62
N VAL A 35 -29.48 18.41 17.25
CA VAL A 35 -28.83 18.98 18.42
C VAL A 35 -29.83 19.16 19.54
N ALA A 36 -29.46 18.72 20.74
CA ALA A 36 -30.22 18.98 21.95
C ALA A 36 -29.49 19.99 22.83
N SER A 37 -30.23 20.97 23.36
CA SER A 37 -29.79 21.93 24.37
C SER A 37 -30.54 21.71 25.69
N GLN A 38 -30.33 22.58 26.68
CA GLN A 38 -31.13 22.60 27.91
C GLN A 38 -32.60 22.99 27.66
N PHE A 39 -32.92 23.55 26.50
CA PHE A 39 -34.23 24.19 26.24
C PHE A 39 -35.00 23.59 25.07
N CYS A 40 -34.32 23.02 24.09
CA CYS A 40 -34.93 22.57 22.84
C CYS A 40 -34.13 21.45 22.17
N ILE A 41 -34.80 20.75 21.26
CA ILE A 41 -34.20 19.92 20.22
C ILE A 41 -34.37 20.65 18.89
N SER A 42 -33.29 20.76 18.11
CA SER A 42 -33.28 21.45 16.83
C SER A 42 -32.61 20.58 15.76
N GLU A 43 -33.20 20.55 14.57
CA GLU A 43 -32.60 19.99 13.37
C GLU A 43 -31.94 21.12 12.57
N TYR A 44 -30.68 20.91 12.21
CA TYR A 44 -29.85 21.91 11.55
C TYR A 44 -29.21 21.34 10.29
N ASP A 45 -29.37 22.02 9.14
CA ASP A 45 -28.69 21.62 7.91
C ASP A 45 -27.31 22.32 7.80
N PRO A 46 -26.20 21.57 7.92
CA PRO A 46 -24.86 22.15 7.86
C PRO A 46 -24.48 22.73 6.49
N ARG A 47 -25.22 22.40 5.42
CA ARG A 47 -24.95 22.90 4.07
C ARG A 47 -25.58 24.27 3.82
N THR A 48 -26.82 24.46 4.26
CA THR A 48 -27.55 25.72 4.09
C THR A 48 -27.32 26.71 5.23
N GLY A 49 -26.84 26.23 6.38
CA GLY A 49 -26.69 27.08 7.55
C GLY A 49 -28.00 27.41 8.25
N GLN A 50 -29.07 26.64 7.99
CA GLN A 50 -30.42 26.92 8.48
C GLN A 50 -30.92 25.86 9.44
N VAL A 51 -31.70 26.30 10.44
CA VAL A 51 -32.49 25.43 11.31
C VAL A 51 -33.73 24.99 10.53
N VAL A 52 -33.90 23.68 10.38
CA VAL A 52 -34.98 23.04 9.60
C VAL A 52 -36.23 22.90 10.45
N SER A 53 -36.06 22.41 11.68
CA SER A 53 -37.15 22.19 12.63
C SER A 53 -36.64 22.39 14.06
N GLU A 54 -37.53 22.79 14.97
CA GLU A 54 -37.19 22.99 16.39
C GLU A 54 -38.41 22.71 17.27
N ALA A 55 -38.20 22.04 18.39
CA ALA A 55 -39.22 21.83 19.42
C ALA A 55 -38.67 22.17 20.81
N SER A 56 -39.47 22.88 21.61
CA SER A 56 -39.11 23.22 22.99
C SER A 56 -39.30 22.02 23.91
N LEU A 57 -38.27 21.74 24.72
CA LEU A 57 -38.27 20.71 25.77
C LEU A 57 -38.75 21.27 27.13
N THR A 58 -38.90 22.59 27.23
CA THR A 58 -39.31 23.30 28.46
C THR A 58 -40.74 23.84 28.32
N GLY A 59 -41.24 24.56 29.33
CA GLY A 59 -42.56 25.19 29.29
C GLY A 59 -43.71 24.19 29.22
N LEU A 60 -44.54 24.28 28.17
CA LEU A 60 -45.73 23.43 27.96
C LEU A 60 -45.40 21.95 27.80
N ALA A 61 -44.20 21.61 27.33
CA ALA A 61 -43.76 20.23 27.18
C ALA A 61 -43.33 19.60 28.52
N GLY A 62 -42.78 20.41 29.43
CA GLY A 62 -42.46 20.02 30.81
C GLY A 62 -41.37 18.95 30.99
N PHE A 63 -40.63 18.57 29.93
CA PHE A 63 -39.61 17.52 29.99
C PHE A 63 -38.28 17.98 30.60
N LEU A 64 -37.96 19.27 30.50
CA LEU A 64 -36.81 19.91 31.13
C LEU A 64 -37.25 21.15 31.94
N PRO A 65 -36.55 21.48 33.03
CA PRO A 65 -36.84 22.67 33.82
C PRO A 65 -36.40 23.96 33.08
N GLU A 66 -37.18 25.03 33.24
CA GLU A 66 -36.94 26.33 32.59
C GLU A 66 -35.70 27.07 33.12
N ASP A 67 -35.16 26.66 34.27
CA ASP A 67 -33.98 27.27 34.88
C ASP A 67 -32.65 26.85 34.22
N GLY A 68 -32.72 25.98 33.20
CA GLY A 68 -31.55 25.49 32.48
C GLY A 68 -30.72 24.46 33.25
N SER A 69 -31.21 23.94 34.38
CA SER A 69 -30.57 22.86 35.14
C SER A 69 -30.79 21.47 34.51
N GLY A 70 -31.70 21.40 33.54
CA GLY A 70 -32.04 20.19 32.80
C GLY A 70 -30.86 19.62 31.99
N GLY A 71 -30.76 18.29 31.97
CA GLY A 71 -29.73 17.58 31.22
C GLY A 71 -30.31 16.58 30.25
N VAL A 72 -29.68 16.43 29.10
CA VAL A 72 -29.93 15.37 28.11
C VAL A 72 -28.76 14.38 28.19
N VAL A 73 -29.06 13.09 28.28
CA VAL A 73 -28.06 12.02 28.43
C VAL A 73 -27.84 11.20 27.16
N GLY A 74 -28.71 11.36 26.16
CA GLY A 74 -28.50 10.79 24.84
C GLY A 74 -29.49 11.35 23.82
N LEU A 75 -29.08 11.32 22.56
CA LEU A 75 -29.85 11.72 21.40
C LEU A 75 -29.46 10.81 20.23
N GLN A 76 -30.44 10.24 19.53
CA GLN A 76 -30.22 9.34 18.41
C GLN A 76 -31.29 9.54 17.33
N ASP A 77 -30.88 9.61 16.07
CA ASP A 77 -31.76 9.49 14.91
C ASP A 77 -32.26 8.04 14.76
N LEU A 78 -33.58 7.86 14.58
CA LEU A 78 -34.22 6.59 14.29
C LEU A 78 -34.87 6.68 12.92
N ALA A 79 -34.13 6.28 11.89
CA ALA A 79 -34.50 6.55 10.50
C ALA A 79 -35.80 5.84 10.10
N GLU A 80 -36.04 4.62 10.59
CA GLU A 80 -37.28 3.87 10.32
C GLU A 80 -38.52 4.52 10.93
N LEU A 81 -38.37 5.23 12.05
CA LEU A 81 -39.47 5.89 12.76
C LEU A 81 -39.66 7.35 12.35
N GLU A 82 -38.82 7.88 11.45
CA GLU A 82 -38.77 9.30 11.08
C GLU A 82 -38.82 10.22 12.31
N SER A 83 -38.08 9.84 13.36
CA SER A 83 -38.11 10.49 14.66
C SER A 83 -36.74 10.45 15.34
N ALA A 84 -36.46 11.44 16.20
CA ALA A 84 -35.30 11.42 17.08
C ALA A 84 -35.69 10.92 18.47
N CYS A 85 -34.93 9.98 19.04
CA CYS A 85 -35.08 9.56 20.42
C CYS A 85 -34.14 10.36 21.33
N LEU A 86 -34.70 10.95 22.38
CA LEU A 86 -34.02 11.77 23.38
C LEU A 86 -34.26 11.19 24.77
N ALA A 87 -33.20 11.07 25.58
CA ALA A 87 -33.32 10.71 26.99
C ALA A 87 -32.86 11.87 27.90
N THR A 88 -33.68 12.23 28.89
CA THR A 88 -33.35 13.26 29.88
C THR A 88 -32.70 12.65 31.11
N ALA A 89 -31.85 13.43 31.79
CA ALA A 89 -31.27 13.03 33.07
C ALA A 89 -32.34 12.85 34.16
N GLY A 90 -33.51 13.49 34.00
CA GLY A 90 -34.66 13.39 34.90
C GLY A 90 -35.38 12.04 34.84
N GLY A 91 -35.18 11.24 33.78
CA GLY A 91 -35.79 9.92 33.66
C GLY A 91 -36.63 9.72 32.41
N ASP A 92 -36.95 10.79 31.69
CA ASP A 92 -37.89 10.74 30.56
C ASP A 92 -37.21 10.32 29.26
N VAL A 93 -37.90 9.48 28.50
CA VAL A 93 -37.54 9.07 27.13
C VAL A 93 -38.61 9.63 26.20
N VAL A 94 -38.18 10.48 25.28
CA VAL A 94 -39.04 11.30 24.42
C VAL A 94 -38.71 11.05 22.96
N LEU A 95 -39.73 10.87 22.14
CA LEU A 95 -39.63 10.86 20.68
C LEU A 95 -39.99 12.23 20.12
N PHE A 96 -39.13 12.75 19.24
CA PHE A 96 -39.39 13.94 18.44
C PHE A 96 -39.67 13.52 17.00
N ASN A 97 -40.91 13.68 16.54
CA ASN A 97 -41.30 13.30 15.19
C ASN A 97 -40.98 14.42 14.18
N PHE A 98 -40.24 14.10 13.12
CA PHE A 98 -39.80 15.13 12.16
C PHE A 98 -40.94 15.70 11.30
N ASN A 99 -41.98 14.92 11.03
CA ASN A 99 -43.10 15.35 10.19
C ASN A 99 -44.07 16.27 10.93
N THR A 100 -44.38 15.95 12.18
CA THR A 100 -45.34 16.72 12.99
C THR A 100 -44.67 17.80 13.83
N CYS A 101 -43.34 17.72 14.02
CA CYS A 101 -42.57 18.53 14.97
C CYS A 101 -43.14 18.44 16.41
N GLN A 102 -43.72 17.30 16.78
CA GLN A 102 -44.28 17.05 18.11
C GLN A 102 -43.37 16.14 18.94
N LEU A 103 -43.44 16.34 20.25
CA LEU A 103 -42.75 15.53 21.25
C LEU A 103 -43.74 14.57 21.90
N GLU A 104 -43.35 13.30 22.00
CA GLU A 104 -44.14 12.23 22.63
C GLU A 104 -43.32 11.55 23.73
N LEU A 105 -43.88 11.46 24.94
CA LEU A 105 -43.26 10.72 26.04
C LEU A 105 -43.55 9.22 25.88
N VAL A 106 -42.50 8.43 25.71
CA VAL A 106 -42.61 6.97 25.51
C VAL A 106 -42.17 6.15 26.72
N GLY A 107 -41.42 6.76 27.65
CA GLY A 107 -41.03 6.12 28.89
C GLY A 107 -40.56 7.11 29.95
N SER A 108 -40.63 6.74 31.22
CA SER A 108 -40.13 7.54 32.33
C SER A 108 -39.60 6.63 33.44
N VAL A 109 -38.43 6.98 34.00
CA VAL A 109 -37.71 6.21 35.02
C VAL A 109 -37.44 7.09 36.23
N ASP A 110 -38.12 6.83 37.36
CA ASP A 110 -38.07 7.66 38.57
C ASP A 110 -36.66 7.89 39.14
N SER A 111 -35.74 6.94 38.93
CA SER A 111 -34.35 7.07 39.41
C SER A 111 -33.45 7.96 38.54
N GLY A 112 -33.99 8.49 37.45
CA GLY A 112 -33.24 9.22 36.43
C GLY A 112 -32.42 8.31 35.52
N LEU A 113 -32.01 8.86 34.38
CA LEU A 113 -31.16 8.20 33.40
C LEU A 113 -29.76 8.80 33.40
N THR A 114 -28.76 7.95 33.16
CA THR A 114 -27.34 8.33 33.14
C THR A 114 -26.69 8.17 31.77
N SER A 115 -27.22 7.30 30.93
CA SER A 115 -26.79 7.08 29.54
C SER A 115 -27.92 6.47 28.73
N MET A 116 -27.95 6.75 27.43
CA MET A 116 -28.78 6.07 26.43
C MET A 116 -27.93 5.73 25.21
N THR A 117 -28.03 4.51 24.72
CA THR A 117 -27.34 4.10 23.49
C THR A 117 -28.15 3.04 22.74
N TRP A 118 -28.45 3.32 21.48
CA TRP A 118 -29.11 2.39 20.58
C TRP A 118 -28.13 1.38 19.98
N SER A 119 -28.63 0.18 19.70
CA SER A 119 -27.89 -0.79 18.91
C SER A 119 -27.71 -0.28 17.47
N PRO A 120 -26.63 -0.69 16.75
CA PRO A 120 -26.35 -0.18 15.41
C PRO A 120 -27.42 -0.50 14.36
N ASP A 121 -28.28 -1.47 14.64
CA ASP A 121 -29.43 -1.86 13.82
C ASP A 121 -30.73 -1.16 14.24
N GLU A 122 -30.69 -0.24 15.21
CA GLU A 122 -31.84 0.54 15.72
C GLU A 122 -32.97 -0.31 16.35
N GLU A 123 -32.72 -1.58 16.63
CA GLU A 123 -33.73 -2.50 17.16
C GLU A 123 -33.83 -2.51 18.69
N LEU A 124 -32.76 -2.12 19.39
CA LEU A 124 -32.68 -2.15 20.84
C LEU A 124 -32.11 -0.85 21.39
N VAL A 125 -32.67 -0.39 22.51
CA VAL A 125 -32.11 0.71 23.30
C VAL A 125 -31.63 0.19 24.64
N VAL A 126 -30.40 0.55 25.00
CA VAL A 126 -29.83 0.30 26.32
C VAL A 126 -29.75 1.61 27.09
N LEU A 127 -30.37 1.60 28.27
CA LEU A 127 -30.43 2.71 29.22
C LEU A 127 -29.70 2.31 30.49
N THR A 128 -28.97 3.24 31.10
CA THR A 128 -28.44 3.06 32.46
C THR A 128 -29.09 4.04 33.42
N THR A 129 -29.48 3.57 34.61
CA THR A 129 -30.28 4.34 35.56
C THR A 129 -29.45 4.93 36.70
N GLY A 130 -30.01 5.88 37.46
CA GLY A 130 -29.41 6.41 38.68
C GLY A 130 -29.29 5.37 39.81
N GLN A 131 -30.01 4.25 39.72
CA GLN A 131 -29.89 3.10 40.63
C GLN A 131 -28.80 2.10 40.20
N GLU A 132 -27.99 2.42 39.20
CA GLU A 132 -26.96 1.52 38.62
C GLU A 132 -27.54 0.22 38.05
N THR A 133 -28.72 0.30 37.43
CA THR A 133 -29.30 -0.78 36.63
C THR A 133 -29.14 -0.50 35.14
N ILE A 134 -29.14 -1.57 34.34
CA ILE A 134 -29.22 -1.56 32.88
C ILE A 134 -30.65 -1.95 32.54
N ILE A 135 -31.35 -1.08 31.83
CA ILE A 135 -32.65 -1.38 31.24
C ILE A 135 -32.45 -1.53 29.75
N MET A 136 -32.94 -2.62 29.19
CA MET A 136 -32.95 -2.85 27.75
C MET A 136 -34.39 -2.88 27.27
N MET A 137 -34.66 -2.16 26.19
CA MET A 137 -35.99 -2.10 25.56
C MET A 137 -35.89 -2.38 24.06
N THR A 138 -36.99 -2.83 23.46
CA THR A 138 -37.16 -2.89 22.01
C THR A 138 -37.30 -1.49 21.41
N LYS A 139 -37.30 -1.38 20.08
CA LYS A 139 -37.57 -0.12 19.37
C LYS A 139 -38.98 0.44 19.61
N GLU A 140 -39.92 -0.41 20.01
CA GLU A 140 -41.27 -0.02 20.48
C GLU A 140 -41.29 0.36 21.97
N PHE A 141 -40.13 0.49 22.62
CA PHE A 141 -39.99 0.83 24.04
C PHE A 141 -40.59 -0.22 24.99
N GLU A 142 -40.73 -1.46 24.55
CA GLU A 142 -41.12 -2.57 25.42
C GLU A 142 -39.90 -3.08 26.22
N PRO A 143 -39.97 -3.18 27.56
CA PRO A 143 -38.85 -3.62 28.37
C PRO A 143 -38.57 -5.11 28.18
N ILE A 144 -37.32 -5.45 27.87
CA ILE A 144 -36.84 -6.83 27.71
C ILE A 144 -36.27 -7.34 29.03
N THR A 145 -35.38 -6.56 29.65
CA THR A 145 -34.70 -6.94 30.88
C THR A 145 -34.25 -5.73 31.67
N GLU A 146 -34.19 -5.90 32.99
CA GLU A 146 -33.59 -4.96 33.92
C GLU A 146 -32.61 -5.72 34.82
N VAL A 147 -31.34 -5.37 34.75
CA VAL A 147 -30.26 -6.06 35.48
C VAL A 147 -29.32 -5.06 36.15
N GLY A 148 -28.78 -5.41 37.32
CA GLY A 148 -27.77 -4.58 37.97
C GLY A 148 -26.47 -4.51 37.16
N ILE A 149 -25.88 -3.31 37.02
CA ILE A 149 -24.58 -3.12 36.34
C ILE A 149 -23.48 -3.90 37.05
N HIS A 150 -23.50 -3.91 38.39
CA HIS A 150 -22.48 -4.55 39.21
C HIS A 150 -22.85 -6.01 39.49
N GLN A 151 -22.30 -6.93 38.69
CA GLN A 151 -22.32 -8.36 38.96
C GLN A 151 -20.97 -8.84 39.49
N ASP A 152 -21.01 -9.83 40.38
CA ASP A 152 -19.84 -10.46 41.01
C ASP A 152 -19.26 -11.63 40.20
N ASP A 153 -20.05 -12.23 39.30
CA ASP A 153 -19.58 -13.30 38.41
C ASP A 153 -18.76 -12.73 37.24
N PHE A 154 -17.90 -13.56 36.67
CA PHE A 154 -17.20 -13.26 35.44
C PHE A 154 -18.19 -13.15 34.26
N GLY A 155 -19.22 -14.00 34.22
CA GLY A 155 -20.17 -14.12 33.12
C GLY A 155 -20.09 -15.49 32.42
N GLU A 156 -21.04 -15.75 31.52
CA GLU A 156 -21.17 -17.06 30.83
C GLU A 156 -19.98 -17.42 29.94
N GLY A 157 -19.20 -16.43 29.49
CA GLY A 157 -17.98 -16.60 28.72
C GLY A 157 -16.79 -17.11 29.53
N LYS A 158 -16.99 -17.50 30.80
CA LYS A 158 -15.96 -18.09 31.65
C LYS A 158 -15.38 -19.33 30.99
N PHE A 159 -14.06 -19.34 30.79
CA PHE A 159 -13.38 -20.50 30.22
C PHE A 159 -13.64 -21.75 31.07
N ILE A 160 -14.31 -22.75 30.49
CA ILE A 160 -14.40 -24.10 31.05
C ILE A 160 -13.01 -24.74 30.91
N THR A 161 -12.08 -24.34 31.76
CA THR A 161 -10.76 -24.94 31.84
C THR A 161 -10.86 -26.20 32.69
N VAL A 162 -10.70 -27.37 32.06
CA VAL A 162 -10.50 -28.69 32.71
C VAL A 162 -9.16 -28.78 33.47
N GLY A 163 -8.66 -27.66 34.00
CA GLY A 163 -7.40 -27.57 34.75
C GLY A 163 -6.13 -27.61 33.90
N TRP A 164 -6.20 -27.84 32.59
CA TRP A 164 -5.03 -27.79 31.71
C TRP A 164 -4.82 -26.35 31.21
N GLY A 165 -3.75 -25.69 31.69
CA GLY A 165 -3.35 -24.35 31.22
C GLY A 165 -3.56 -23.22 32.23
N LYS A 166 -4.02 -23.50 33.46
CA LYS A 166 -3.93 -22.52 34.55
C LYS A 166 -2.47 -22.12 34.77
N LYS A 167 -2.22 -20.87 35.18
CA LYS A 167 -0.88 -20.38 35.55
C LYS A 167 -0.21 -21.26 36.64
N GLU A 168 -1.00 -21.98 37.43
CA GLU A 168 -0.50 -22.99 38.39
C GLU A 168 0.01 -24.30 37.73
N THR A 169 -0.47 -24.62 36.53
CA THR A 169 -0.27 -25.89 35.82
C THR A 169 0.67 -25.80 34.61
N GLN A 170 1.07 -24.59 34.22
CA GLN A 170 2.15 -24.37 33.25
C GLN A 170 3.52 -24.64 33.92
N PHE A 171 4.47 -25.20 33.18
CA PHE A 171 5.80 -25.50 33.69
C PHE A 171 6.61 -24.20 33.78
N HIS A 172 6.60 -23.56 34.95
CA HIS A 172 7.41 -22.39 35.24
C HIS A 172 8.77 -22.87 35.77
N GLY A 173 9.88 -22.38 35.18
CA GLY A 173 11.21 -22.52 35.77
C GLY A 173 11.26 -21.96 37.19
N SER A 174 12.32 -22.23 37.95
CA SER A 174 12.46 -21.82 39.36
C SER A 174 12.20 -20.32 39.59
N GLU A 175 12.55 -19.44 38.65
CA GLU A 175 12.24 -18.00 38.68
C GLU A 175 10.76 -17.68 38.42
N GLY A 176 10.09 -18.45 37.55
CA GLY A 176 8.67 -18.26 37.22
C GLY A 176 7.70 -18.71 38.32
N LYS A 177 8.11 -19.67 39.17
CA LYS A 177 7.31 -20.10 40.35
C LYS A 177 7.28 -19.07 41.47
N GLU A 178 8.35 -18.27 41.62
CA GLU A 178 8.38 -17.15 42.57
C GLU A 178 7.63 -15.92 42.02
N ALA A 179 7.74 -15.65 40.71
CA ALA A 179 6.95 -14.60 40.04
C ALA A 179 5.43 -14.87 40.05
N ALA A 180 5.01 -16.14 40.00
CA ALA A 180 3.59 -16.53 40.07
C ALA A 180 2.98 -16.36 41.49
N LYS A 181 3.80 -16.37 42.55
CA LYS A 181 3.34 -16.22 43.95
C LYS A 181 3.24 -14.77 44.43
N LYS A 182 3.61 -13.77 43.62
CA LYS A 182 3.70 -12.38 44.08
C LYS A 182 3.26 -11.37 43.01
N LYS A 183 1.97 -11.00 43.07
CA LYS A 183 1.46 -9.62 43.11
C LYS A 183 -0.08 -9.68 43.16
N ILE A 184 -0.63 -9.73 44.37
CA ILE A 184 -1.96 -9.14 44.59
C ILE A 184 -1.73 -7.66 44.30
N GLN A 185 -2.15 -7.20 43.12
CA GLN A 185 -2.01 -5.80 42.75
C GLN A 185 -3.02 -5.03 43.59
N GLU A 186 -2.53 -4.12 44.45
CA GLU A 186 -3.41 -3.22 45.19
C GLU A 186 -4.29 -2.46 44.19
N VAL A 187 -5.60 -2.56 44.39
CA VAL A 187 -6.58 -1.94 43.50
C VAL A 187 -6.54 -0.45 43.73
N GLN A 188 -6.28 0.31 42.66
CA GLN A 188 -6.31 1.76 42.72
C GLN A 188 -7.71 2.27 42.37
N PRO A 189 -8.27 3.21 43.14
CA PRO A 189 -9.55 3.81 42.79
C PRO A 189 -9.45 4.59 41.47
N ALA A 190 -10.62 4.86 40.87
CA ALA A 190 -10.73 5.76 39.73
C ALA A 190 -10.20 7.16 40.09
N ALA A 191 -9.70 7.88 39.10
CA ALA A 191 -9.15 9.21 39.30
C ALA A 191 -10.21 10.18 39.86
N ASP A 192 -9.77 11.20 40.62
CA ASP A 192 -10.68 12.14 41.28
C ASP A 192 -11.54 12.96 40.31
N TRP A 193 -11.08 13.14 39.07
CA TRP A 193 -11.78 13.84 37.99
C TRP A 193 -12.66 12.93 37.12
N ASP A 194 -12.74 11.62 37.41
CA ASP A 194 -13.69 10.72 36.76
C ASP A 194 -15.11 11.10 37.21
N ASP A 195 -16.03 11.23 36.25
CA ASP A 195 -17.41 11.63 36.54
C ASP A 195 -18.25 10.52 37.20
N ARG A 196 -17.66 9.33 37.36
CA ARG A 196 -18.22 8.09 37.92
C ARG A 196 -19.45 7.58 37.17
N ARG A 197 -19.81 8.18 36.04
CA ARG A 197 -20.97 7.78 35.25
C ARG A 197 -20.64 6.50 34.45
N PRO A 198 -21.62 5.62 34.25
CA PRO A 198 -21.50 4.52 33.30
C PRO A 198 -21.23 5.04 31.88
N ARG A 199 -20.56 4.24 31.06
CA ARG A 199 -20.46 4.41 29.61
C ARG A 199 -20.88 3.12 28.92
N VAL A 200 -21.68 3.25 27.87
CA VAL A 200 -22.19 2.11 27.09
C VAL A 200 -21.68 2.23 25.66
N THR A 201 -21.26 1.12 25.06
CA THR A 201 -20.88 1.05 23.64
C THR A 201 -21.31 -0.28 23.05
N TRP A 202 -21.80 -0.25 21.81
CA TRP A 202 -22.19 -1.45 21.08
C TRP A 202 -21.08 -1.95 20.16
N ARG A 203 -21.03 -3.27 19.97
CA ARG A 203 -20.33 -3.88 18.86
C ARG A 203 -21.09 -3.62 17.56
N GLY A 204 -20.39 -3.41 16.45
CA GLY A 204 -21.00 -3.02 15.17
C GLY A 204 -22.00 -4.03 14.56
N ASP A 205 -22.04 -5.28 15.01
CA ASP A 205 -23.03 -6.28 14.61
C ASP A 205 -24.28 -6.33 15.53
N GLY A 206 -24.35 -5.46 16.54
CA GLY A 206 -25.47 -5.38 17.48
C GLY A 206 -25.64 -6.60 18.39
N GLN A 207 -24.68 -7.53 18.41
CA GLN A 207 -24.79 -8.78 19.18
C GLN A 207 -24.30 -8.65 20.62
N LEU A 208 -23.40 -7.70 20.87
CA LEU A 208 -22.78 -7.47 22.18
C LEU A 208 -22.71 -5.98 22.47
N PHE A 209 -22.80 -5.62 23.75
CA PHE A 209 -22.48 -4.27 24.23
C PHE A 209 -21.59 -4.34 25.47
N ALA A 210 -20.82 -3.28 25.69
CA ALA A 210 -19.94 -3.15 26.85
C ALA A 210 -20.41 -1.99 27.73
N VAL A 211 -20.36 -2.19 29.05
CA VAL A 211 -20.64 -1.18 30.06
C VAL A 211 -19.41 -0.98 30.93
N SER A 212 -18.87 0.25 30.94
CA SER A 212 -17.79 0.68 31.83
C SER A 212 -18.38 1.45 33.00
N ALA A 213 -18.14 0.98 34.23
CA ALA A 213 -18.63 1.62 35.45
C ALA A 213 -17.64 1.52 36.61
N VAL A 214 -17.69 2.49 37.52
CA VAL A 214 -16.87 2.50 38.74
C VAL A 214 -17.50 1.60 39.79
N CYS A 215 -16.77 0.57 40.22
CA CYS A 215 -17.27 -0.38 41.21
C CYS A 215 -17.36 0.25 42.61
N LYS A 216 -18.54 0.21 43.26
CA LYS A 216 -18.76 0.74 44.61
C LYS A 216 -17.83 0.17 45.69
N GLN A 217 -17.50 -1.12 45.60
CA GLN A 217 -16.71 -1.81 46.63
C GLN A 217 -15.21 -1.53 46.49
N SER A 218 -14.70 -1.58 45.26
CA SER A 218 -13.27 -1.51 44.98
C SER A 218 -12.80 -0.14 44.47
N GLY A 219 -13.73 0.77 44.17
CA GLY A 219 -13.46 2.13 43.73
C GLY A 219 -12.87 2.26 42.32
N ASN A 220 -12.51 1.15 41.66
CA ASN A 220 -11.91 1.14 40.32
C ASN A 220 -12.97 0.95 39.22
N ARG A 221 -12.66 1.44 38.02
CA ARG A 221 -13.49 1.25 36.82
C ARG A 221 -13.30 -0.17 36.25
N LYS A 222 -14.42 -0.84 35.94
CA LYS A 222 -14.45 -2.17 35.32
C LYS A 222 -15.34 -2.16 34.08
N VAL A 223 -14.96 -2.93 33.08
CA VAL A 223 -15.73 -3.11 31.84
C VAL A 223 -16.43 -4.46 31.89
N ARG A 224 -17.73 -4.49 31.61
CA ARG A 224 -18.54 -5.71 31.52
C ARG A 224 -19.15 -5.82 30.13
N VAL A 225 -19.09 -7.01 29.55
CA VAL A 225 -19.63 -7.31 28.23
C VAL A 225 -20.89 -8.14 28.39
N TRP A 226 -21.94 -7.73 27.69
CA TRP A 226 -23.28 -8.31 27.73
C TRP A 226 -23.69 -8.71 26.32
N ASN A 227 -24.52 -9.75 26.20
CA ASN A 227 -25.15 -10.12 24.93
C ASN A 227 -26.45 -9.34 24.70
N ARG A 228 -27.02 -9.54 23.52
CA ARG A 228 -28.26 -8.90 23.07
C ARG A 228 -29.47 -9.21 23.96
N GLU A 229 -29.42 -10.27 24.76
CA GLU A 229 -30.47 -10.65 25.72
C GLU A 229 -30.24 -10.06 27.13
N GLY A 230 -29.18 -9.25 27.31
CA GLY A 230 -28.81 -8.65 28.59
C GLY A 230 -28.22 -9.64 29.60
N VAL A 231 -27.63 -10.73 29.12
CA VAL A 231 -26.89 -11.71 29.91
C VAL A 231 -25.40 -11.37 29.92
N LEU A 232 -24.79 -11.37 31.10
CA LEU A 232 -23.38 -11.07 31.29
C LEU A 232 -22.50 -12.14 30.64
N GLN A 233 -21.67 -11.73 29.69
CA GLN A 233 -20.73 -12.61 28.98
C GLN A 233 -19.34 -12.60 29.59
N ALA A 234 -18.80 -11.43 29.92
CA ALA A 234 -17.46 -11.31 30.48
C ALA A 234 -17.31 -10.07 31.36
N THR A 235 -16.43 -10.14 32.35
CA THR A 235 -16.01 -9.01 33.19
C THR A 235 -14.51 -8.83 33.06
N SER A 236 -14.08 -7.60 32.82
CA SER A 236 -12.66 -7.29 32.68
C SER A 236 -11.87 -7.65 33.93
N GLU A 237 -10.59 -7.96 33.74
CA GLU A 237 -9.66 -8.00 34.86
C GLU A 237 -9.56 -6.64 35.57
N THR A 238 -8.95 -6.62 36.75
CA THR A 238 -8.72 -5.37 37.48
C THR A 238 -7.60 -4.58 36.82
N ILE A 239 -7.97 -3.50 36.13
CA ILE A 239 -7.05 -2.61 35.42
C ILE A 239 -6.94 -1.29 36.18
N ASN A 240 -5.78 -1.04 36.79
CA ASN A 240 -5.53 0.22 37.51
C ASN A 240 -5.34 1.38 36.52
N GLY A 241 -5.86 2.56 36.87
CA GLY A 241 -5.74 3.77 36.06
C GLY A 241 -6.62 3.79 34.81
N LEU A 242 -7.59 2.88 34.68
CA LEU A 242 -8.59 2.90 33.61
C LEU A 242 -9.52 4.11 33.77
N GLU A 243 -9.62 4.94 32.73
CA GLU A 243 -10.42 6.16 32.70
C GLU A 243 -11.82 5.92 32.09
N ALA A 244 -12.70 6.93 32.15
CA ALA A 244 -14.08 6.83 31.69
C ALA A 244 -14.31 6.54 30.19
N PRO A 245 -13.56 7.11 29.23
CA PRO A 245 -13.82 6.94 27.80
C PRO A 245 -13.85 5.48 27.36
N LEU A 246 -14.86 5.10 26.57
CA LEU A 246 -15.10 3.72 26.15
C LEU A 246 -15.67 3.69 24.74
N CYS A 247 -15.07 2.94 23.83
CA CYS A 247 -15.59 2.78 22.47
C CYS A 247 -15.25 1.41 21.87
N TRP A 248 -16.26 0.68 21.41
CA TRP A 248 -16.05 -0.60 20.73
C TRP A 248 -15.73 -0.34 19.26
N LYS A 249 -14.65 -0.93 18.76
CA LYS A 249 -14.34 -0.96 17.33
C LYS A 249 -15.48 -1.66 16.57
N PRO A 250 -16.15 -1.03 15.60
CA PRO A 250 -17.31 -1.62 14.92
C PRO A 250 -17.06 -3.00 14.29
N SER A 251 -15.87 -3.24 13.73
CA SER A 251 -15.46 -4.54 13.19
C SER A 251 -15.36 -5.66 14.25
N GLY A 252 -15.43 -5.30 15.54
CA GLY A 252 -15.79 -6.19 16.64
C GLY A 252 -14.65 -6.79 17.46
N SER A 253 -13.39 -6.57 17.08
CA SER A 253 -12.26 -7.26 17.72
C SER A 253 -11.82 -6.65 19.05
N LEU A 254 -11.95 -5.33 19.21
CA LEU A 254 -11.31 -4.57 20.29
C LEU A 254 -12.25 -3.50 20.86
N ILE A 255 -12.19 -3.29 22.17
CA ILE A 255 -12.82 -2.21 22.92
C ILE A 255 -11.72 -1.25 23.36
N ALA A 256 -11.76 0.00 22.89
CA ALA A 256 -10.79 1.02 23.25
C ALA A 256 -11.20 1.71 24.57
N SER A 257 -10.21 1.95 25.42
CA SER A 257 -10.33 2.74 26.65
C SER A 257 -9.06 3.54 26.88
N SER A 258 -9.12 4.58 27.70
CA SER A 258 -7.93 5.30 28.15
C SER A 258 -7.38 4.71 29.44
N GLN A 259 -6.06 4.59 29.57
CA GLN A 259 -5.37 4.14 30.78
C GLN A 259 -4.18 5.03 31.13
N ARG A 260 -4.16 5.51 32.36
CA ARG A 260 -3.02 6.24 32.93
C ARG A 260 -2.09 5.29 33.68
N HIS A 261 -0.95 4.99 33.08
CA HIS A 261 0.11 4.18 33.69
C HIS A 261 0.98 5.03 34.62
N PRO A 262 1.85 4.42 35.46
CA PRO A 262 2.75 5.18 36.33
C PRO A 262 3.64 6.20 35.61
N ASN A 263 4.06 5.92 34.38
CA ASN A 263 5.03 6.71 33.61
C ASN A 263 4.51 7.22 32.25
N LYS A 264 3.32 6.82 31.82
CA LYS A 264 2.79 7.14 30.47
C LYS A 264 1.27 7.17 30.46
N HIS A 265 0.68 7.83 29.46
CA HIS A 265 -0.75 7.82 29.19
C HIS A 265 -0.98 7.08 27.87
N SER A 266 -1.77 6.01 27.89
CA SER A 266 -2.02 5.16 26.73
C SER A 266 -3.50 5.02 26.44
N VAL A 267 -3.83 4.81 25.16
CA VAL A 267 -5.07 4.15 24.78
C VAL A 267 -4.82 2.66 24.79
N VAL A 268 -5.64 1.92 25.51
CA VAL A 268 -5.54 0.47 25.69
C VAL A 268 -6.74 -0.22 25.06
N PHE A 269 -6.56 -1.48 24.68
CA PHE A 269 -7.63 -2.26 24.08
C PHE A 269 -7.97 -3.47 24.93
N LEU A 270 -9.26 -3.78 25.04
CA LEU A 270 -9.77 -4.99 25.64
C LEU A 270 -10.42 -5.87 24.56
N GLU A 271 -10.30 -7.19 24.70
CA GLU A 271 -11.08 -8.15 23.94
C GLU A 271 -12.47 -8.35 24.57
N LYS A 272 -13.40 -8.94 23.81
CA LYS A 272 -14.74 -9.29 24.31
C LYS A 272 -14.76 -10.24 25.52
N ASN A 273 -13.64 -10.92 25.80
CA ASN A 273 -13.47 -11.79 26.96
C ASN A 273 -12.97 -11.02 28.21
N GLY A 274 -12.82 -9.69 28.15
CA GLY A 274 -12.38 -8.86 29.27
C GLY A 274 -10.86 -8.79 29.49
N LEU A 275 -10.05 -9.40 28.63
CA LEU A 275 -8.58 -9.34 28.71
C LEU A 275 -8.02 -8.15 27.93
N LEU A 276 -6.92 -7.57 28.43
CA LEU A 276 -6.16 -6.54 27.72
C LEU A 276 -5.43 -7.11 26.48
N HIS A 277 -5.49 -6.39 25.37
CA HIS A 277 -4.86 -6.75 24.10
C HIS A 277 -4.18 -5.53 23.44
N GLY A 278 -2.97 -5.22 23.89
CA GLY A 278 -2.14 -4.16 23.31
C GLY A 278 -2.58 -2.73 23.68
N ASP A 279 -1.72 -1.77 23.32
CA ASP A 279 -1.89 -0.35 23.61
C ASP A 279 -1.10 0.51 22.62
N PHE A 280 -1.40 1.80 22.58
CA PHE A 280 -0.49 2.81 22.04
C PHE A 280 -0.40 4.01 22.99
N THR A 281 0.76 4.65 23.01
CA THR A 281 1.05 5.76 23.93
C THR A 281 0.70 7.09 23.28
N LEU A 282 -0.01 7.94 24.02
CA LEU A 282 -0.35 9.29 23.57
C LEU A 282 0.90 10.19 23.60
N PRO A 283 1.04 11.16 22.68
CA PRO A 283 2.23 12.02 22.56
C PRO A 283 2.24 13.15 23.61
N PHE A 284 1.88 12.82 24.85
CA PHE A 284 1.84 13.75 25.98
C PHE A 284 2.53 13.12 27.18
N SER A 285 3.05 13.96 28.08
CA SER A 285 3.44 13.44 29.38
C SER A 285 2.21 12.92 30.14
N LYS A 286 2.41 11.98 31.07
CA LYS A 286 1.34 11.26 31.76
C LYS A 286 0.20 12.15 32.28
N ASP A 287 0.54 13.31 32.85
CA ASP A 287 -0.42 14.19 33.51
C ASP A 287 -0.74 15.46 32.71
N GLN A 288 -0.20 15.56 31.49
CA GLN A 288 -0.43 16.71 30.61
C GLN A 288 -1.79 16.66 29.94
N ALA A 289 -2.27 15.48 29.50
CA ALA A 289 -3.53 15.39 28.77
C ALA A 289 -4.58 14.58 29.56
N LYS A 290 -5.84 14.97 29.39
CA LYS A 290 -7.02 14.20 29.80
C LYS A 290 -7.74 13.74 28.53
N VAL A 291 -8.05 12.45 28.44
CA VAL A 291 -8.90 11.93 27.36
C VAL A 291 -10.35 12.17 27.74
N LYS A 292 -11.05 12.97 26.94
CA LYS A 292 -12.47 13.28 27.11
C LYS A 292 -13.35 12.23 26.49
N ASP A 293 -13.00 11.78 25.28
CA ASP A 293 -13.75 10.75 24.58
C ASP A 293 -12.90 9.98 23.55
N LEU A 294 -13.39 8.81 23.16
CA LEU A 294 -12.83 7.94 22.13
C LEU A 294 -13.93 7.61 21.12
N LEU A 295 -13.69 7.83 19.84
CA LEU A 295 -14.71 7.67 18.80
C LEU A 295 -14.14 6.88 17.62
N TRP A 296 -14.55 5.62 17.48
CA TRP A 296 -14.31 4.85 16.25
C TRP A 296 -15.25 5.31 15.15
N ASN A 297 -14.72 5.41 13.93
CA ASN A 297 -15.57 5.60 12.76
C ASN A 297 -16.26 4.29 12.33
N SER A 298 -17.31 4.41 11.51
CA SER A 298 -18.21 3.28 11.18
C SER A 298 -17.51 2.10 10.49
N ASP A 299 -16.48 2.34 9.66
CA ASP A 299 -15.71 1.27 8.98
C ASP A 299 -14.49 0.77 9.76
N SER A 300 -14.27 1.28 10.98
CA SER A 300 -13.14 0.93 11.86
C SER A 300 -11.74 1.26 11.32
N SER A 301 -11.62 2.16 10.35
CA SER A 301 -10.34 2.58 9.79
C SER A 301 -9.65 3.70 10.58
N VAL A 302 -10.41 4.50 11.35
CA VAL A 302 -9.90 5.65 12.11
C VAL A 302 -10.47 5.67 13.53
N LEU A 303 -9.60 5.87 14.52
CA LEU A 303 -9.98 6.17 15.90
C LEU A 303 -9.69 7.64 16.20
N ALA A 304 -10.72 8.42 16.49
CA ALA A 304 -10.56 9.77 17.03
C ALA A 304 -10.37 9.72 18.55
N VAL A 305 -9.38 10.47 19.03
CA VAL A 305 -9.10 10.65 20.46
C VAL A 305 -9.26 12.13 20.77
N TRP A 306 -10.26 12.45 21.60
CA TRP A 306 -10.53 13.82 22.01
C TRP A 306 -9.86 14.12 23.35
N LEU A 307 -8.99 15.13 23.36
CA LEU A 307 -8.08 15.44 24.45
C LEU A 307 -8.27 16.89 24.95
N GLU A 308 -8.03 17.06 26.24
CA GLU A 308 -7.89 18.35 26.92
C GLU A 308 -6.48 18.42 27.52
N ASP A 309 -5.67 19.39 27.09
CA ASP A 309 -4.34 19.66 27.62
C ASP A 309 -4.45 20.47 28.92
N MET A 310 -4.19 19.79 30.02
CA MET A 310 -4.28 20.29 31.39
C MET A 310 -3.12 21.23 31.77
N THR A 311 -2.16 21.48 30.87
CA THR A 311 -1.17 22.53 31.09
C THR A 311 -1.85 23.89 31.04
N ALA A 312 -2.09 24.46 32.23
CA ALA A 312 -2.67 25.79 32.38
C ALA A 312 -1.84 26.81 31.60
N GLY A 313 -2.48 27.53 30.67
CA GLY A 313 -1.88 28.71 30.05
C GLY A 313 -1.76 29.83 31.08
N GLU A 314 -1.14 30.95 30.70
CA GLU A 314 -1.02 32.14 31.58
C GLU A 314 -2.39 32.62 32.11
N ASP A 315 -3.46 32.37 31.34
CA ASP A 315 -4.85 32.74 31.66
C ASP A 315 -5.67 31.61 32.34
N GLY A 316 -5.06 30.46 32.66
CA GLY A 316 -5.75 29.30 33.25
C GLY A 316 -6.64 28.50 32.29
N GLN A 317 -6.71 28.88 31.02
CA GLN A 317 -7.48 28.18 29.99
C GLN A 317 -6.78 26.92 29.45
N ILE A 318 -7.58 25.88 29.22
CA ILE A 318 -7.17 24.54 28.78
C ILE A 318 -7.24 24.48 27.25
N ASN A 319 -6.20 23.94 26.60
CA ASN A 319 -6.24 23.70 25.15
C ASN A 319 -6.97 22.39 24.88
N THR A 320 -7.70 22.28 23.77
CA THR A 320 -8.36 21.03 23.38
C THR A 320 -7.97 20.66 21.96
N CYS A 321 -7.77 19.37 21.75
CA CYS A 321 -7.41 18.84 20.44
C CYS A 321 -8.11 17.52 20.15
N ILE A 322 -8.32 17.23 18.87
CA ILE A 322 -8.83 15.96 18.38
C ILE A 322 -7.75 15.34 17.51
N GLN A 323 -7.30 14.15 17.89
CA GLN A 323 -6.28 13.40 17.17
C GLN A 323 -6.91 12.23 16.41
N LEU A 324 -6.53 12.04 15.15
CA LEU A 324 -7.01 10.93 14.31
C LEU A 324 -5.93 9.88 14.14
N TRP A 325 -6.19 8.68 14.68
CA TRP A 325 -5.26 7.57 14.72
C TRP A 325 -5.68 6.46 13.76
N THR A 326 -4.71 5.85 13.10
CA THR A 326 -4.92 4.70 12.21
C THR A 326 -3.94 3.58 12.56
N VAL A 327 -4.30 2.34 12.29
CA VAL A 327 -3.43 1.18 12.57
C VAL A 327 -3.05 0.43 11.30
N GLY A 328 -1.78 0.04 11.19
CA GLY A 328 -1.29 -0.79 10.09
C GLY A 328 0.02 -1.49 10.47
N ASN A 329 0.15 -2.78 10.13
CA ASN A 329 1.27 -3.62 10.58
C ASN A 329 1.49 -3.58 12.11
N TYR A 330 0.38 -3.58 12.88
CA TYR A 330 0.38 -3.46 14.34
C TYR A 330 1.01 -2.16 14.91
N HIS A 331 1.28 -1.17 14.06
CA HIS A 331 1.73 0.16 14.47
C HIS A 331 0.59 1.17 14.36
N TRP A 332 0.47 2.03 15.38
CA TRP A 332 -0.51 3.11 15.41
C TRP A 332 0.13 4.40 14.93
N TYR A 333 -0.44 4.99 13.88
CA TYR A 333 0.02 6.23 13.28
C TYR A 333 -0.93 7.37 13.64
N LEU A 334 -0.39 8.45 14.19
CA LEU A 334 -1.12 9.71 14.34
C LEU A 334 -1.15 10.42 12.98
N LYS A 335 -2.32 10.49 12.34
CA LYS A 335 -2.46 11.00 10.96
C LYS A 335 -2.89 12.45 10.86
N GLN A 336 -3.65 12.93 11.84
CA GLN A 336 -4.12 14.32 11.92
C GLN A 336 -4.16 14.73 13.39
N SER A 337 -3.87 16.01 13.65
CA SER A 337 -4.13 16.67 14.93
C SER A 337 -4.84 17.98 14.66
N LEU A 338 -6.07 18.10 15.15
CA LEU A 338 -6.89 19.30 15.08
C LEU A 338 -6.76 20.04 16.41
N ASP A 339 -6.14 21.22 16.39
CA ASP A 339 -5.98 22.09 17.56
C ASP A 339 -7.03 23.21 17.51
N PHE A 340 -7.76 23.41 18.61
CA PHE A 340 -8.83 24.42 18.72
C PHE A 340 -8.41 25.63 19.56
N GLY A 341 -7.17 25.66 20.04
CA GLY A 341 -6.64 26.69 20.90
C GLY A 341 -7.26 26.68 22.30
N ARG A 342 -6.90 27.71 23.07
CA ARG A 342 -7.32 27.87 24.47
C ARG A 342 -8.66 28.59 24.65
N ASP A 343 -9.22 29.13 23.56
CA ASP A 343 -10.51 29.81 23.61
C ASP A 343 -11.64 28.82 23.89
N ALA A 344 -12.22 28.92 25.09
CA ALA A 344 -13.29 28.04 25.54
C ALA A 344 -14.53 28.07 24.63
N LEU A 345 -14.79 29.18 23.92
CA LEU A 345 -15.91 29.28 22.98
C LEU A 345 -15.69 28.45 21.72
N ARG A 346 -14.43 28.32 21.27
CA ARG A 346 -14.04 27.52 20.10
C ARG A 346 -13.83 26.05 20.43
N ALA A 347 -13.69 25.70 21.71
CA ALA A 347 -13.54 24.33 22.14
C ALA A 347 -14.71 23.47 21.64
N PRO A 348 -14.45 22.24 21.15
CA PRO A 348 -15.48 21.29 20.80
C PRO A 348 -16.37 21.01 22.02
N ARG A 349 -17.65 20.80 21.78
CA ARG A 349 -18.64 20.46 22.81
C ARG A 349 -19.31 19.13 22.53
N CYS A 350 -19.61 18.86 21.26
CA CYS A 350 -20.14 17.60 20.77
C CYS A 350 -19.36 17.20 19.50
N VAL A 351 -19.04 15.91 19.37
CA VAL A 351 -18.28 15.36 18.24
C VAL A 351 -18.89 13.99 17.91
N CYS A 352 -19.17 13.72 16.64
CA CYS A 352 -19.60 12.41 16.17
C CYS A 352 -19.12 12.13 14.75
N TRP A 353 -18.92 10.84 14.45
CA TRP A 353 -18.70 10.38 13.08
C TRP A 353 -20.04 10.31 12.35
N ASP A 354 -20.04 10.59 11.05
CA ASP A 354 -21.17 10.30 10.17
C ASP A 354 -21.34 8.76 10.07
N PRO A 355 -22.55 8.23 10.28
CA PRO A 355 -22.81 6.79 10.27
C PRO A 355 -22.59 6.18 8.87
N GLU A 356 -22.95 6.90 7.81
CA GLU A 356 -22.94 6.44 6.42
C GLU A 356 -21.63 6.79 5.69
N ARG A 357 -20.97 7.87 6.11
CA ARG A 357 -19.70 8.35 5.52
C ARG A 357 -18.55 8.22 6.53
N PRO A 358 -17.80 7.10 6.53
CA PRO A 358 -16.85 6.78 7.60
C PRO A 358 -15.72 7.79 7.82
N LEU A 359 -15.39 8.64 6.85
CA LEU A 359 -14.33 9.65 6.94
C LEU A 359 -14.89 11.08 7.04
N ARG A 360 -16.14 11.22 7.49
CA ARG A 360 -16.77 12.50 7.80
C ARG A 360 -16.99 12.63 9.30
N LEU A 361 -16.49 13.71 9.89
CA LEU A 361 -16.68 14.03 11.30
C LEU A 361 -17.46 15.33 11.43
N HIS A 362 -18.48 15.32 12.29
CA HIS A 362 -19.26 16.48 12.65
C HIS A 362 -18.90 16.94 14.05
N MET A 363 -18.86 18.26 14.22
CA MET A 363 -18.51 18.90 15.48
C MET A 363 -19.35 20.15 15.71
N LEU A 364 -19.70 20.38 16.97
CA LEU A 364 -20.23 21.67 17.44
C LEU A 364 -19.33 22.22 18.53
N THR A 365 -19.04 23.53 18.46
CA THR A 365 -18.31 24.25 19.51
C THR A 365 -19.25 24.79 20.58
N HIS A 366 -18.69 25.34 21.66
CA HIS A 366 -19.47 26.06 22.69
C HIS A 366 -20.13 27.35 22.15
N SER A 367 -19.57 27.96 21.11
CA SER A 367 -20.13 29.11 20.38
C SER A 367 -21.18 28.75 19.33
N TRP A 368 -21.72 27.53 19.36
CA TRP A 368 -22.69 27.06 18.36
C TRP A 368 -22.16 27.11 16.91
N THR A 369 -20.84 27.01 16.73
CA THR A 369 -20.27 26.87 15.39
C THR A 369 -20.28 25.40 15.01
N SER A 370 -20.95 25.06 13.91
CA SER A 370 -20.90 23.72 13.33
C SER A 370 -19.71 23.62 12.38
N VAL A 371 -18.93 22.55 12.54
CA VAL A 371 -17.83 22.22 11.64
C VAL A 371 -17.97 20.77 11.17
N THR A 372 -17.95 20.57 9.85
CA THR A 372 -17.93 19.26 9.22
C THR A 372 -16.63 19.07 8.47
N TYR A 373 -15.87 18.04 8.84
CA TYR A 373 -14.60 17.70 8.21
C TYR A 373 -14.76 16.44 7.36
N ASP A 374 -14.22 16.48 6.14
CA ASP A 374 -14.15 15.33 5.24
C ASP A 374 -12.71 14.98 4.91
N TRP A 375 -12.33 13.72 5.13
CA TRP A 375 -11.01 13.21 4.77
C TRP A 375 -11.05 12.13 3.67
N SER A 376 -9.90 11.91 3.06
CA SER A 376 -9.65 10.74 2.22
C SER A 376 -8.25 10.17 2.45
N PHE A 377 -8.09 8.89 2.15
CA PHE A 377 -6.78 8.27 2.15
C PHE A 377 -6.03 8.56 0.85
N THR A 378 -4.81 9.09 0.96
CA THR A 378 -3.94 9.40 -0.18
C THR A 378 -2.55 8.80 0.01
N THR A 379 -1.80 8.63 -1.08
CA THR A 379 -0.38 8.24 -1.01
C THR A 379 0.46 9.40 -1.52
N ASP A 380 1.08 10.13 -0.59
CA ASP A 380 1.98 11.23 -0.92
C ASP A 380 3.32 10.68 -1.38
N LYS A 381 3.62 10.88 -2.67
CA LYS A 381 4.82 10.36 -3.32
C LYS A 381 5.45 11.38 -4.25
N SER A 382 6.74 11.24 -4.53
CA SER A 382 7.39 11.98 -5.62
C SER A 382 6.81 11.54 -6.98
N SER A 383 6.59 12.50 -7.86
CA SER A 383 5.86 12.35 -9.13
C SER A 383 6.71 12.65 -10.36
N GLY A 384 8.04 12.62 -10.23
CA GLY A 384 8.97 12.84 -11.33
C GLY A 384 8.99 11.69 -12.32
N SER A 385 9.12 12.03 -13.60
CA SER A 385 9.26 11.08 -14.70
C SER A 385 10.72 10.69 -14.96
N GLU A 386 11.69 11.36 -14.34
CA GLU A 386 13.12 11.21 -14.61
C GLU A 386 13.81 10.16 -13.73
N GLY A 387 14.98 9.68 -14.17
CA GLY A 387 15.82 8.77 -13.38
C GLY A 387 16.39 9.36 -12.08
N SER A 388 16.32 10.69 -11.92
CA SER A 388 16.72 11.44 -10.72
C SER A 388 15.71 11.34 -9.57
N ASP A 389 14.46 10.96 -9.87
CA ASP A 389 13.39 10.82 -8.87
C ASP A 389 13.61 9.54 -8.04
N ASN A 390 13.65 9.65 -6.71
CA ASN A 390 13.92 8.53 -5.81
C ASN A 390 12.71 7.59 -5.58
N ALA A 391 11.55 7.86 -6.19
CA ALA A 391 10.28 7.23 -5.88
C ALA A 391 9.99 7.27 -4.36
N ASN A 392 10.18 8.44 -3.77
CA ASN A 392 9.95 8.68 -2.35
C ASN A 392 8.47 8.57 -2.04
N VAL A 393 8.14 7.95 -0.90
CA VAL A 393 6.78 7.92 -0.34
C VAL A 393 6.87 8.38 1.10
N ALA A 394 6.04 9.36 1.47
CA ALA A 394 6.00 9.93 2.80
C ALA A 394 4.78 9.43 3.57
N VAL A 395 4.99 9.03 4.82
CA VAL A 395 3.94 8.57 5.74
C VAL A 395 4.01 9.42 7.01
N ILE A 396 2.92 10.11 7.32
CA ILE A 396 2.77 10.93 8.53
C ILE A 396 2.62 10.01 9.75
N ASP A 397 3.37 10.30 10.81
CA ASP A 397 3.26 9.66 12.12
C ASP A 397 3.47 10.70 13.24
N GLY A 398 2.42 11.43 13.58
CA GLY A 398 2.45 12.50 14.57
C GLY A 398 3.35 13.64 14.10
N ASP A 399 4.35 13.97 14.90
CA ASP A 399 5.35 14.99 14.61
C ASP A 399 6.49 14.48 13.70
N LYS A 400 6.37 13.23 13.20
CA LYS A 400 7.32 12.63 12.28
C LYS A 400 6.76 12.45 10.87
N ILE A 401 7.66 12.53 9.89
CA ILE A 401 7.42 12.11 8.51
C ILE A 401 8.37 10.96 8.19
N LEU A 402 7.81 9.77 8.02
CA LEU A 402 8.54 8.56 7.66
C LEU A 402 8.67 8.51 6.13
N VAL A 403 9.89 8.62 5.59
CA VAL A 403 10.14 8.64 4.14
C VAL A 403 10.81 7.35 3.71
N THR A 404 10.22 6.65 2.72
CA THR A 404 10.80 5.46 2.10
C THR A 404 11.22 5.74 0.67
N ASN A 405 12.51 5.56 0.37
CA ASN A 405 13.10 5.70 -0.95
C ASN A 405 13.05 4.35 -1.69
N PHE A 406 12.03 4.16 -2.53
CA PHE A 406 11.83 2.88 -3.23
C PHE A 406 12.83 2.62 -4.35
N ARG A 407 13.49 3.66 -4.89
CA ARG A 407 14.57 3.46 -5.85
C ARG A 407 15.74 2.71 -5.19
N GLN A 408 16.07 3.03 -3.95
CA GLN A 408 17.21 2.42 -3.26
C GLN A 408 16.86 1.12 -2.56
N CYS A 409 15.80 1.11 -1.74
CA CYS A 409 15.45 -0.06 -0.93
C CYS A 409 13.95 -0.12 -0.64
N VAL A 410 13.40 -1.34 -0.66
CA VAL A 410 12.01 -1.59 -0.31
C VAL A 410 11.94 -1.87 1.19
N VAL A 411 11.82 -0.80 2.00
CA VAL A 411 11.71 -0.90 3.46
C VAL A 411 10.24 -1.11 3.84
N PRO A 412 9.89 -2.18 4.59
CA PRO A 412 8.50 -2.45 4.95
C PRO A 412 8.04 -1.53 6.10
N PRO A 413 6.79 -1.01 6.06
CA PRO A 413 6.26 -0.20 7.16
C PRO A 413 6.09 -1.02 8.45
N PRO A 414 6.24 -0.44 9.65
CA PRO A 414 6.43 1.00 9.93
C PRO A 414 7.85 1.52 9.68
N MET A 415 8.82 0.66 9.37
CA MET A 415 10.19 1.10 9.09
C MET A 415 10.23 1.97 7.81
N CYS A 416 11.20 2.87 7.76
CA CYS A 416 11.41 3.80 6.66
C CYS A 416 12.90 3.97 6.34
N SER A 417 13.22 4.69 5.26
CA SER A 417 14.61 4.99 4.89
C SER A 417 15.22 6.06 5.80
N PHE A 418 14.42 7.07 6.16
CA PHE A 418 14.75 8.09 7.14
C PHE A 418 13.47 8.75 7.67
N GLU A 419 13.53 9.32 8.86
CA GLU A 419 12.46 10.12 9.46
C GLU A 419 12.84 11.60 9.51
N LEU A 420 11.86 12.47 9.30
CA LEU A 420 11.97 13.91 9.56
C LEU A 420 11.18 14.21 10.84
N GLN A 421 11.85 14.77 11.84
CA GLN A 421 11.23 15.18 13.10
C GLN A 421 10.86 16.66 13.03
N LEU A 422 9.60 16.99 13.34
CA LEU A 422 9.08 18.36 13.43
C LEU A 422 8.77 18.71 14.89
N SER A 423 8.53 20.00 15.13
CA SER A 423 8.16 20.53 16.46
C SER A 423 6.69 20.30 16.83
N SER A 424 5.86 19.91 15.86
CA SER A 424 4.42 19.75 16.04
C SER A 424 3.88 18.68 15.10
N PRO A 425 2.73 18.05 15.43
CA PRO A 425 2.12 17.05 14.58
C PRO A 425 1.88 17.56 13.16
N VAL A 426 2.18 16.72 12.17
CA VAL A 426 2.04 17.00 10.74
C VAL A 426 0.63 16.64 10.27
N ASN A 427 -0.02 17.55 9.56
CA ASN A 427 -1.35 17.33 8.98
C ASN A 427 -1.30 17.12 7.46
N GLN A 428 -0.28 17.61 6.77
CA GLN A 428 -0.16 17.41 5.32
C GLN A 428 1.29 17.36 4.88
N VAL A 429 1.55 16.54 3.87
CA VAL A 429 2.84 16.44 3.20
C VAL A 429 2.62 16.52 1.70
N THR A 430 3.54 17.14 0.96
CA THR A 430 3.55 17.10 -0.50
C THR A 430 4.98 17.10 -1.02
N PHE A 431 5.18 16.50 -2.19
CA PHE A 431 6.44 16.59 -2.92
C PHE A 431 6.39 17.72 -3.94
N LEU A 432 7.53 18.36 -4.18
CA LEU A 432 7.68 19.33 -5.25
C LEU A 432 7.51 18.62 -6.60
N CYS A 433 6.71 19.17 -7.51
CA CYS A 433 6.44 18.55 -8.82
C CYS A 433 7.28 19.15 -9.96
N LEU A 434 8.39 19.81 -9.63
CA LEU A 434 9.32 20.41 -10.61
C LEU A 434 10.37 19.38 -11.06
N PRO A 435 10.63 19.23 -12.37
CA PRO A 435 11.70 18.37 -12.87
C PRO A 435 13.03 18.57 -12.12
N GLN A 436 13.78 17.48 -11.93
CA GLN A 436 15.05 17.42 -11.17
C GLN A 436 14.97 17.74 -9.67
N ARG A 437 13.87 18.32 -9.17
CA ARG A 437 13.68 18.68 -7.75
C ARG A 437 12.55 17.91 -7.08
N THR A 438 12.09 16.81 -7.68
CA THR A 438 10.92 16.05 -7.20
C THR A 438 11.10 15.33 -5.87
N ASN A 439 12.36 15.24 -5.41
CA ASN A 439 12.70 14.69 -4.11
C ASN A 439 12.53 15.70 -2.95
N GLN A 440 12.26 16.98 -3.25
CA GLN A 440 11.99 17.99 -2.24
C GLN A 440 10.58 17.84 -1.69
N LEU A 441 10.41 18.12 -0.40
CA LEU A 441 9.18 17.85 0.33
C LEU A 441 8.77 19.07 1.15
N ALA A 442 7.47 19.33 1.23
CA ALA A 442 6.88 20.33 2.10
C ALA A 442 5.97 19.64 3.12
N ALA A 443 5.95 20.15 4.34
CA ALA A 443 5.08 19.68 5.42
C ALA A 443 4.30 20.86 6.01
N LEU A 444 3.01 20.63 6.28
CA LEU A 444 2.13 21.53 7.03
C LEU A 444 1.85 20.90 8.39
N THR A 445 2.21 21.61 9.46
CA THR A 445 1.96 21.20 10.84
C THR A 445 0.63 21.73 11.36
N SER A 446 0.15 21.13 12.45
CA SER A 446 -1.13 21.44 13.11
C SER A 446 -1.22 22.86 13.67
N ASP A 447 -0.09 23.50 13.95
CA ASP A 447 0.02 24.92 14.33
C ASP A 447 0.03 25.88 13.12
N GLY A 448 -0.12 25.36 11.90
CA GLY A 448 -0.18 26.16 10.67
C GLY A 448 1.18 26.53 10.07
N GLN A 449 2.29 25.97 10.57
CA GLN A 449 3.61 26.21 9.99
C GLN A 449 3.86 25.36 8.74
N ILE A 450 4.46 25.97 7.71
CA ILE A 450 4.93 25.27 6.50
C ILE A 450 6.45 25.15 6.55
N SER A 451 6.94 23.90 6.49
CA SER A 451 8.36 23.56 6.48
C SER A 451 8.77 22.96 5.15
N LEU A 452 9.81 23.52 4.51
CA LEU A 452 10.35 23.04 3.23
C LEU A 452 11.66 22.29 3.45
N TYR A 453 11.73 21.08 2.90
CA TYR A 453 12.84 20.15 3.06
C TYR A 453 13.50 19.86 1.72
N VAL A 454 14.81 20.04 1.65
CA VAL A 454 15.63 19.84 0.44
C VAL A 454 16.73 18.82 0.69
N GLN A 455 17.09 18.05 -0.33
CA GLN A 455 18.14 17.04 -0.23
C GLN A 455 19.50 17.68 0.07
N ASP A 456 20.20 17.13 1.05
CA ASP A 456 21.54 17.59 1.43
C ASP A 456 22.55 17.36 0.28
N LEU A 457 23.16 18.47 -0.18
CA LEU A 457 24.15 18.52 -1.26
C LEU A 457 25.59 18.34 -0.76
N GLY A 458 25.82 18.07 0.54
CA GLY A 458 27.15 17.83 1.11
C GLY A 458 27.97 16.76 0.36
N ASN A 459 29.29 16.89 0.34
CA ASN A 459 30.17 16.09 -0.52
C ASN A 459 30.44 14.65 -0.02
N ASP A 460 30.21 14.32 1.25
CA ASP A 460 30.63 13.01 1.79
C ASP A 460 29.45 12.10 2.16
N LEU A 461 29.44 10.88 1.59
CA LEU A 461 28.72 9.75 2.18
C LEU A 461 29.56 9.25 3.35
N ASP A 462 29.50 9.95 4.48
CA ASP A 462 30.23 9.56 5.69
C ASP A 462 29.92 8.10 6.07
N GLN A 463 30.97 7.34 6.38
CA GLN A 463 30.84 6.18 7.25
C GLN A 463 30.35 6.70 8.59
N SER A 464 29.21 6.21 9.09
CA SER A 464 28.83 6.54 10.46
C SER A 464 29.93 6.03 11.41
N ALA A 465 30.11 6.67 12.57
CA ALA A 465 31.04 6.23 13.60
C ALA A 465 30.82 4.76 14.03
N ASP A 466 29.63 4.21 13.73
CA ASP A 466 29.20 2.85 14.02
C ASP A 466 29.52 1.84 12.88
N GLY A 467 30.23 2.25 11.83
CA GLY A 467 30.62 1.38 10.72
C GLY A 467 29.51 1.04 9.73
N PHE A 468 28.32 1.66 9.84
CA PHE A 468 27.22 1.50 8.89
C PHE A 468 27.28 2.54 7.78
N ARG A 469 27.14 2.09 6.53
CA ARG A 469 27.10 2.98 5.37
C ARG A 469 25.72 3.63 5.25
N ARG A 470 25.65 4.96 5.24
CA ARG A 470 24.38 5.70 5.05
C ARG A 470 23.83 5.43 3.65
N MET A 471 22.69 4.76 3.56
CA MET A 471 22.10 4.33 2.28
C MET A 471 21.33 5.44 1.56
N SER A 472 20.75 6.40 2.31
CA SER A 472 19.99 7.53 1.78
C SER A 472 20.36 8.84 2.49
N ARG A 473 20.34 9.97 1.78
CA ARG A 473 20.61 11.30 2.36
C ARG A 473 19.32 11.91 2.90
N PRO A 474 19.29 12.42 4.14
CA PRO A 474 18.11 13.08 4.69
C PRO A 474 17.87 14.42 3.97
N LEU A 475 16.65 14.93 4.11
CA LEU A 475 16.34 16.29 3.73
C LEU A 475 16.64 17.26 4.88
N VAL A 476 17.02 18.50 4.56
CA VAL A 476 17.31 19.58 5.51
C VAL A 476 16.31 20.73 5.32
N LEU A 477 15.89 21.34 6.43
CA LEU A 477 14.96 22.47 6.45
C LEU A 477 15.57 23.72 5.78
N GLN A 478 14.84 24.37 4.87
CA GLN A 478 15.36 25.52 4.10
C GLN A 478 14.74 26.88 4.51
N LYS A 479 13.43 27.11 4.31
CA LYS A 479 12.72 28.39 4.57
C LYS A 479 11.19 28.19 4.72
N THR A 480 10.49 29.22 5.20
CA THR A 480 9.02 29.31 5.32
C THR A 480 8.48 30.49 4.50
N PHE A 481 7.37 30.31 3.79
CA PHE A 481 6.68 31.35 3.00
C PHE A 481 5.15 31.26 3.21
N ARG A 482 4.41 32.35 2.97
CA ARG A 482 2.94 32.37 2.90
C ARG A 482 2.51 33.18 1.67
N SER A 483 1.62 32.61 0.86
CA SER A 483 0.94 33.28 -0.26
C SER A 483 -0.51 32.77 -0.31
N GLN A 484 -1.45 33.60 -0.72
CA GLN A 484 -2.88 33.28 -0.76
C GLN A 484 -3.47 33.66 -2.11
N VAL A 485 -4.29 32.77 -2.66
CA VAL A 485 -5.03 32.96 -3.91
C VAL A 485 -6.49 32.63 -3.62
N GLU A 486 -7.41 33.53 -3.94
CA GLU A 486 -8.84 33.29 -3.78
C GLU A 486 -9.37 32.47 -4.95
N VAL A 487 -10.26 31.52 -4.64
CA VAL A 487 -10.90 30.63 -5.63
C VAL A 487 -12.39 30.57 -5.30
N ASP A 488 -13.23 30.83 -6.28
CA ASP A 488 -14.68 30.68 -6.14
C ASP A 488 -15.06 29.20 -6.04
N GLY A 489 -15.42 28.75 -4.83
CA GLY A 489 -15.83 27.38 -4.53
C GLY A 489 -14.88 26.65 -3.57
N VAL A 490 -15.20 25.38 -3.27
CA VAL A 490 -14.42 24.54 -2.36
C VAL A 490 -13.48 23.64 -3.15
N VAL A 491 -12.16 23.85 -3.01
CA VAL A 491 -11.14 23.02 -3.66
C VAL A 491 -10.96 21.71 -2.89
N LEU A 492 -11.22 20.58 -3.55
CA LEU A 492 -11.06 19.23 -2.97
C LEU A 492 -9.68 18.63 -3.24
N SER A 493 -9.16 18.82 -4.45
CA SER A 493 -7.93 18.18 -4.89
C SER A 493 -7.15 19.05 -5.88
N LEU A 494 -5.85 18.74 -5.98
CA LEU A 494 -4.88 19.36 -6.85
C LEU A 494 -4.18 18.25 -7.64
N ALA A 495 -4.09 18.38 -8.96
CA ALA A 495 -3.29 17.52 -9.81
C ALA A 495 -2.27 18.36 -10.58
N HIS A 496 -1.00 17.95 -10.57
CA HIS A 496 0.07 18.63 -11.28
C HIS A 496 0.59 17.76 -12.44
N GLY A 497 0.71 18.35 -13.62
CA GLY A 497 1.33 17.75 -14.79
C GLY A 497 2.82 18.03 -14.79
N SER A 498 3.65 17.03 -14.49
CA SER A 498 5.11 17.23 -14.39
C SER A 498 5.77 17.65 -15.72
N GLN A 499 5.15 17.31 -16.86
CA GLN A 499 5.63 17.66 -18.20
C GLN A 499 5.12 19.01 -18.69
N SER A 500 3.85 19.33 -18.44
CA SER A 500 3.19 20.55 -18.89
C SER A 500 3.38 21.74 -17.94
N GLY A 501 3.64 21.47 -16.66
CA GLY A 501 3.56 22.46 -15.58
C GLY A 501 2.13 22.88 -15.26
N THR A 502 1.11 22.21 -15.84
CA THR A 502 -0.30 22.50 -15.57
C THR A 502 -0.65 22.09 -14.14
N VAL A 503 -1.39 22.95 -13.44
CA VAL A 503 -2.00 22.63 -12.14
C VAL A 503 -3.51 22.69 -12.28
N ALA A 504 -4.16 21.56 -12.02
CA ALA A 504 -5.60 21.41 -12.07
C ALA A 504 -6.18 21.37 -10.65
N LEU A 505 -7.23 22.15 -10.44
CA LEU A 505 -8.00 22.27 -9.22
C LEU A 505 -9.34 21.57 -9.45
N GLN A 506 -9.67 20.60 -8.60
CA GLN A 506 -11.01 20.01 -8.59
C GLN A 506 -11.86 20.72 -7.54
N LEU A 507 -12.99 21.28 -7.96
CA LEU A 507 -13.99 21.86 -7.07
C LEU A 507 -15.02 20.80 -6.62
N GLU A 508 -15.74 21.09 -5.53
CA GLU A 508 -16.75 20.19 -4.98
C GLU A 508 -17.92 19.90 -5.93
N ASP A 509 -18.28 20.85 -6.77
CA ASP A 509 -19.35 20.70 -7.76
C ASP A 509 -18.93 19.90 -9.01
N GLY A 510 -17.72 19.32 -8.98
CA GLY A 510 -17.14 18.55 -10.10
C GLY A 510 -16.45 19.42 -11.15
N GLN A 511 -16.53 20.74 -11.03
CA GLN A 511 -15.86 21.63 -11.97
C GLN A 511 -14.35 21.58 -11.81
N ILE A 512 -13.63 21.62 -12.94
CA ILE A 512 -12.18 21.71 -12.94
C ILE A 512 -11.73 23.10 -13.34
N ARG A 513 -10.76 23.62 -12.61
CA ARG A 513 -10.08 24.87 -12.92
C ARG A 513 -8.60 24.65 -13.15
N LYS A 514 -8.00 25.49 -13.97
CA LYS A 514 -6.56 25.54 -14.21
C LYS A 514 -5.96 26.71 -13.45
N LEU A 515 -4.94 26.45 -12.64
CA LEU A 515 -4.21 27.46 -11.88
C LEU A 515 -3.03 27.99 -12.71
N LEU A 516 -3.03 29.28 -12.97
CA LEU A 516 -1.94 30.02 -13.60
C LEU A 516 -1.09 30.65 -12.49
N TYR A 517 -0.04 29.95 -12.06
CA TYR A 517 0.80 30.39 -10.94
C TYR A 517 2.15 31.01 -11.35
N ASN A 518 2.57 30.84 -12.62
CA ASN A 518 3.84 31.38 -13.14
C ASN A 518 3.74 32.84 -13.61
N VAL A 519 2.65 33.53 -13.27
CA VAL A 519 2.39 34.94 -13.58
C VAL A 519 2.52 35.79 -12.31
N PRO A 520 2.81 37.11 -12.42
CA PRO A 520 2.98 37.99 -11.26
C PRO A 520 1.80 37.95 -10.28
N ASP A 521 0.59 37.88 -10.83
CA ASP A 521 -0.67 37.74 -10.10
C ASP A 521 -1.28 36.38 -10.43
N PRO A 522 -1.16 35.37 -9.54
CA PRO A 522 -1.70 34.04 -9.79
C PRO A 522 -3.22 34.10 -9.95
N SER A 523 -3.75 33.40 -10.95
CA SER A 523 -5.18 33.40 -11.27
C SER A 523 -5.68 32.00 -11.63
N VAL A 524 -7.00 31.83 -11.62
CA VAL A 524 -7.66 30.55 -11.86
C VAL A 524 -8.61 30.71 -13.06
N GLU A 525 -8.47 29.85 -14.06
CA GLU A 525 -9.29 29.86 -15.28
C GLU A 525 -10.05 28.53 -15.46
N GLU A 526 -11.09 28.53 -16.29
CA GLU A 526 -11.78 27.30 -16.70
C GLU A 526 -10.85 26.42 -17.54
N TRP A 527 -10.85 25.11 -17.29
CA TRP A 527 -10.10 24.21 -18.15
C TRP A 527 -10.93 23.77 -19.35
N ARG A 528 -10.44 24.09 -20.55
CA ARG A 528 -10.93 23.61 -21.84
C ARG A 528 -9.95 22.66 -22.54
N ASP A 529 -10.49 21.64 -23.20
CA ASP A 529 -9.72 20.74 -24.06
C ASP A 529 -9.33 21.40 -25.40
N SER A 530 -8.64 20.65 -26.28
CA SER A 530 -8.23 21.12 -27.62
C SER A 530 -9.41 21.47 -28.54
N SER A 531 -10.62 20.97 -28.24
CA SER A 531 -11.86 21.28 -28.96
C SER A 531 -12.63 22.46 -28.38
N GLY A 532 -12.17 23.03 -27.26
CA GLY A 532 -12.81 24.13 -26.53
C GLY A 532 -13.91 23.69 -25.55
N CYS A 533 -14.11 22.38 -25.35
CA CYS A 533 -15.08 21.83 -24.42
C CYS A 533 -14.55 21.87 -23.00
N LEU A 534 -15.44 22.11 -22.03
CA LEU A 534 -15.10 22.14 -20.62
C LEU A 534 -14.76 20.73 -20.11
N ILE A 535 -13.63 20.60 -19.43
CA ILE A 535 -13.23 19.36 -18.77
C ILE A 535 -13.75 19.39 -17.34
N ASN A 536 -14.82 18.65 -17.04
CA ASN A 536 -15.36 18.52 -15.69
C ASN A 536 -15.49 17.05 -15.31
N PHE A 537 -15.45 16.74 -14.02
CA PHE A 537 -15.84 15.41 -13.56
C PHE A 537 -17.35 15.37 -13.29
N PRO A 538 -18.02 14.24 -13.58
CA PRO A 538 -19.42 14.08 -13.26
C PRO A 538 -19.66 13.96 -11.75
N VAL A 539 -18.65 13.50 -11.00
CA VAL A 539 -18.68 13.27 -9.55
C VAL A 539 -17.30 13.60 -8.97
N PRO A 540 -17.22 14.13 -7.73
CA PRO A 540 -15.95 14.32 -7.05
C PRO A 540 -15.09 13.06 -7.00
N CYS A 541 -13.84 13.19 -7.43
CA CYS A 541 -12.83 12.14 -7.38
C CYS A 541 -11.95 12.28 -6.13
N VAL A 542 -11.58 11.15 -5.52
CA VAL A 542 -10.70 11.08 -4.33
C VAL A 542 -9.22 11.02 -4.71
N GLN A 543 -8.91 10.59 -5.94
CA GLN A 543 -7.56 10.59 -6.49
C GLN A 543 -7.61 11.15 -7.90
N THR A 544 -6.76 12.14 -8.19
CA THR A 544 -6.63 12.74 -9.53
C THR A 544 -5.18 12.69 -10.01
N ALA A 545 -4.98 12.61 -11.33
CA ALA A 545 -3.66 12.76 -11.94
C ALA A 545 -3.75 13.27 -13.36
N LEU A 546 -2.73 14.02 -13.79
CA LEU A 546 -2.56 14.46 -15.16
C LEU A 546 -1.69 13.50 -15.94
N CYS A 547 -2.09 13.22 -17.19
CA CYS A 547 -1.31 12.42 -18.12
C CYS A 547 -1.51 12.89 -19.56
N SER A 548 -0.60 12.50 -20.45
CA SER A 548 -0.76 12.69 -21.89
C SER A 548 -1.28 11.39 -22.51
N ILE A 549 -2.40 11.44 -23.23
CA ILE A 549 -2.99 10.31 -23.95
C ILE A 549 -3.00 10.68 -25.43
N SER A 550 -2.37 9.88 -26.29
CA SER A 550 -2.20 10.20 -27.71
C SER A 550 -1.61 11.61 -28.00
N GLY A 551 -0.80 12.15 -27.07
CA GLY A 551 -0.19 13.47 -27.18
C GLY A 551 -1.01 14.64 -26.62
N GLU A 552 -2.26 14.41 -26.20
CA GLU A 552 -3.12 15.43 -25.58
C GLU A 552 -3.15 15.28 -24.06
N GLU A 553 -3.17 16.40 -23.32
CA GLU A 553 -3.24 16.39 -21.86
C GLU A 553 -4.66 16.10 -21.37
N HIS A 554 -4.79 15.08 -20.51
CA HIS A 554 -6.05 14.66 -19.91
C HIS A 554 -5.95 14.55 -18.40
N LEU A 555 -7.09 14.76 -17.73
CA LEU A 555 -7.24 14.58 -16.29
C LEU A 555 -7.96 13.26 -15.98
N LEU A 556 -7.26 12.39 -15.26
CA LEU A 556 -7.79 11.14 -14.70
C LEU A 556 -8.33 11.39 -13.29
N GLY A 557 -9.49 10.80 -12.99
CA GLY A 557 -10.11 10.89 -11.67
C GLY A 557 -10.70 9.55 -11.23
N LEU A 558 -10.33 9.09 -10.04
CA LEU A 558 -10.91 7.90 -9.40
C LEU A 558 -11.85 8.35 -8.28
N THR A 559 -13.09 7.88 -8.30
CA THR A 559 -14.09 8.12 -7.26
C THR A 559 -13.92 7.17 -6.08
N ASP A 560 -14.52 7.52 -4.95
CA ASP A 560 -14.65 6.66 -3.76
C ASP A 560 -15.37 5.33 -4.06
N ARG A 561 -16.32 5.36 -5.00
CA ARG A 561 -17.07 4.20 -5.50
C ARG A 561 -16.30 3.35 -6.52
N SER A 562 -15.01 3.60 -6.74
CA SER A 562 -14.14 2.82 -7.63
C SER A 562 -14.37 3.02 -9.14
N HIS A 563 -14.97 4.14 -9.54
CA HIS A 563 -15.11 4.52 -10.95
C HIS A 563 -13.95 5.44 -11.39
N LEU A 564 -13.30 5.09 -12.48
CA LEU A 564 -12.23 5.86 -13.10
C LEU A 564 -12.77 6.64 -14.30
N TYR A 565 -12.57 7.95 -14.32
CA TYR A 565 -12.99 8.87 -15.37
C TYR A 565 -11.81 9.54 -16.06
N VAL A 566 -11.99 9.90 -17.33
CA VAL A 566 -11.20 10.86 -18.09
C VAL A 566 -12.14 12.00 -18.48
N GLY A 567 -12.01 13.16 -17.81
CA GLY A 567 -13.02 14.21 -17.92
C GLY A 567 -14.41 13.69 -17.56
N ASP A 568 -15.36 13.77 -18.49
CA ASP A 568 -16.74 13.31 -18.33
C ASP A 568 -16.94 11.81 -18.66
N THR A 569 -15.92 11.16 -19.24
CA THR A 569 -16.05 9.82 -19.80
C THR A 569 -15.60 8.75 -18.81
N GLU A 570 -16.49 7.82 -18.47
CA GLU A 570 -16.17 6.69 -17.58
C GLU A 570 -15.33 5.63 -18.31
N LEU A 571 -14.13 5.35 -17.79
CA LEU A 571 -13.24 4.31 -18.31
C LEU A 571 -13.58 2.92 -17.76
N ALA A 572 -13.82 2.81 -16.45
CA ALA A 572 -14.13 1.56 -15.75
C ALA A 572 -14.69 1.80 -14.35
N SER A 573 -15.55 0.89 -13.85
CA SER A 573 -16.23 0.98 -12.54
C SER A 573 -15.65 0.08 -11.45
N ASN A 574 -14.59 -0.68 -11.72
CA ASN A 574 -14.02 -1.67 -10.80
C ASN A 574 -12.57 -1.36 -10.38
N ILE A 575 -12.18 -0.09 -10.36
CA ILE A 575 -10.78 0.33 -10.14
C ILE A 575 -10.50 0.56 -8.64
N SER A 576 -9.50 -0.11 -8.10
CA SER A 576 -9.11 0.04 -6.69
C SER A 576 -7.99 1.07 -6.46
N SER A 577 -7.09 1.25 -7.42
CA SER A 577 -6.09 2.32 -7.43
C SER A 577 -5.46 2.48 -8.81
N PHE A 578 -4.88 3.63 -9.10
CA PHE A 578 -4.12 3.84 -10.32
C PHE A 578 -2.85 4.65 -10.07
N SER A 579 -1.90 4.57 -11.00
CA SER A 579 -0.71 5.41 -11.05
C SER A 579 -0.30 5.67 -12.49
N VAL A 580 -0.03 6.92 -12.80
CA VAL A 580 0.62 7.32 -14.05
C VAL A 580 2.14 7.28 -13.83
N CYS A 581 2.88 6.72 -14.77
CA CYS A 581 4.34 6.70 -14.76
C CYS A 581 4.84 6.79 -16.21
N ASN A 582 5.43 7.93 -16.57
CA ASN A 582 5.82 8.25 -17.95
C ASN A 582 4.64 8.05 -18.90
N ASP A 583 4.82 7.30 -19.98
CA ASP A 583 3.78 7.00 -20.98
C ASP A 583 2.86 5.83 -20.59
N PHE A 584 2.87 5.41 -19.31
CA PHE A 584 2.09 4.25 -18.85
C PHE A 584 1.07 4.63 -17.78
N LEU A 585 -0.13 4.06 -17.92
CA LEU A 585 -1.16 4.03 -16.90
C LEU A 585 -1.22 2.64 -16.28
N LEU A 586 -0.94 2.57 -14.98
CA LEU A 586 -1.06 1.36 -14.19
C LEU A 586 -2.30 1.41 -13.33
N ILE A 587 -3.07 0.32 -13.32
CA ILE A 587 -4.37 0.25 -12.67
C ILE A 587 -4.48 -1.08 -11.93
N THR A 588 -4.93 -1.06 -10.68
CA THR A 588 -5.40 -2.28 -10.00
C THR A 588 -6.91 -2.33 -9.96
N THR A 589 -7.47 -3.53 -10.09
CA THR A 589 -8.92 -3.74 -10.14
C THR A 589 -9.43 -4.56 -8.94
N HIS A 590 -10.72 -4.46 -8.64
CA HIS A 590 -11.40 -5.34 -7.69
C HIS A 590 -11.45 -6.80 -8.14
N SER A 591 -11.27 -7.08 -9.44
CA SER A 591 -11.05 -8.42 -10.00
C SER A 591 -9.63 -9.00 -9.76
N HIS A 592 -8.83 -8.38 -8.88
CA HIS A 592 -7.50 -8.83 -8.47
C HIS A 592 -6.50 -8.89 -9.64
N THR A 593 -6.56 -7.87 -10.51
CA THR A 593 -5.61 -7.70 -11.61
C THR A 593 -4.89 -6.36 -11.49
N CYS A 594 -3.68 -6.30 -12.04
CA CYS A 594 -2.93 -5.09 -12.32
C CYS A 594 -2.81 -4.98 -13.84
N ARG A 595 -3.30 -3.89 -14.41
CA ARG A 595 -3.19 -3.57 -15.83
C ARG A 595 -2.16 -2.49 -16.06
N CYS A 596 -1.41 -2.58 -17.14
CA CYS A 596 -0.44 -1.59 -17.57
C CYS A 596 -0.68 -1.26 -19.05
N LEU A 597 -1.18 -0.04 -19.29
CA LEU A 597 -1.58 0.43 -20.61
C LEU A 597 -0.66 1.56 -21.06
N HIS A 598 -0.22 1.51 -22.31
CA HIS A 598 0.61 2.56 -22.91
C HIS A 598 -0.27 3.67 -23.49
N LEU A 599 -0.08 4.88 -23.00
CA LEU A 599 -0.95 6.03 -23.24
C LEU A 599 -0.78 6.66 -24.63
N ASN A 600 0.40 6.53 -25.24
CA ASN A 600 0.64 7.11 -26.58
C ASN A 600 0.07 6.25 -27.71
N THR A 601 -0.25 4.98 -27.46
CA THR A 601 -0.76 4.05 -28.49
C THR A 601 -2.28 3.90 -28.48
N LEU A 602 -2.96 4.45 -27.47
CA LEU A 602 -4.40 4.27 -27.27
C LEU A 602 -5.10 5.62 -27.22
N THR A 603 -6.25 5.71 -27.88
CA THR A 603 -7.21 6.79 -27.66
C THR A 603 -7.99 6.54 -26.37
N VAL A 604 -8.74 7.53 -25.87
CA VAL A 604 -9.62 7.37 -24.70
C VAL A 604 -10.59 6.19 -24.87
N LYS A 605 -11.18 6.03 -26.06
CA LYS A 605 -12.04 4.87 -26.40
C LYS A 605 -11.27 3.55 -26.39
N GLY A 606 -10.02 3.56 -26.85
CA GLY A 606 -9.13 2.41 -26.79
C GLY A 606 -8.82 1.99 -25.36
N LEU A 607 -8.57 2.94 -24.46
CA LEU A 607 -8.38 2.69 -23.02
C LEU A 607 -9.64 2.09 -22.39
N GLN A 608 -10.81 2.64 -22.68
CA GLN A 608 -12.08 2.12 -22.19
C GLN A 608 -12.30 0.67 -22.64
N ALA A 609 -12.11 0.38 -23.93
CA ALA A 609 -12.23 -0.99 -24.46
C ALA A 609 -11.21 -1.96 -23.84
N ALA A 610 -9.97 -1.49 -23.62
CA ALA A 610 -8.92 -2.28 -22.98
C ALA A 610 -9.22 -2.57 -21.51
N LEU A 611 -9.93 -1.69 -20.80
CA LEU A 611 -10.29 -1.90 -19.39
C LEU A 611 -11.56 -2.74 -19.21
N VAL A 612 -12.53 -2.62 -20.13
CA VAL A 612 -13.77 -3.41 -20.13
C VAL A 612 -13.53 -4.86 -20.56
N SER A 613 -12.53 -5.12 -21.41
CA SER A 613 -12.17 -6.48 -21.76
C SER A 613 -11.64 -7.20 -20.53
N ASP A 614 -12.46 -8.00 -19.86
CA ASP A 614 -12.00 -8.85 -18.77
C ASP A 614 -11.13 -9.93 -19.43
N GLY A 615 -9.82 -9.67 -19.52
CA GLY A 615 -8.87 -10.44 -20.31
C GLY A 615 -9.18 -11.91 -20.16
N GLY A 616 -9.68 -12.52 -21.23
CA GLY A 616 -10.27 -13.86 -21.16
C GLY A 616 -9.27 -14.79 -20.48
N GLN A 617 -9.76 -15.72 -19.66
CA GLN A 617 -8.94 -16.67 -18.87
C GLN A 617 -7.88 -17.44 -19.70
N ASN A 618 -7.90 -17.33 -21.03
CA ASN A 618 -7.07 -18.07 -21.97
C ASN A 618 -6.01 -17.25 -22.74
N ASP A 619 -5.94 -15.91 -22.62
CA ASP A 619 -4.89 -15.16 -23.34
C ASP A 619 -3.64 -14.99 -22.47
N GLN A 620 -2.88 -16.07 -22.30
CA GLN A 620 -1.61 -16.09 -21.55
C GLN A 620 -0.56 -15.10 -22.13
N ASN A 621 -0.83 -14.51 -23.29
CA ASN A 621 0.05 -13.59 -24.01
C ASN A 621 -0.36 -12.12 -23.87
N ASP A 622 -1.43 -11.77 -23.13
CA ASP A 622 -1.75 -10.36 -22.86
C ASP A 622 -0.68 -9.72 -21.95
N GLU A 623 0.23 -8.94 -22.55
CA GLU A 623 1.32 -8.27 -21.85
C GLU A 623 0.84 -7.17 -20.89
N THR A 624 -0.40 -6.71 -21.07
CA THR A 624 -0.99 -5.61 -20.33
C THR A 624 -1.61 -6.05 -19.02
N LEU A 625 -1.77 -7.35 -18.77
CA LEU A 625 -2.47 -7.87 -17.59
C LEU A 625 -1.58 -8.74 -16.69
N ARG A 626 -1.69 -8.55 -15.38
CA ARG A 626 -1.06 -9.39 -14.34
C ARG A 626 -2.04 -9.67 -13.20
N ARG A 627 -2.11 -10.90 -12.70
CA ARG A 627 -2.86 -11.22 -11.47
C ARG A 627 -2.09 -10.76 -10.23
N VAL A 628 -2.81 -10.22 -9.25
CA VAL A 628 -2.26 -9.72 -7.98
C VAL A 628 -3.06 -10.26 -6.79
N GLU A 629 -2.51 -10.16 -5.58
CA GLU A 629 -3.26 -10.53 -4.36
C GLU A 629 -4.54 -9.68 -4.20
N ARG A 630 -5.56 -10.28 -3.58
CA ARG A 630 -6.83 -9.61 -3.30
C ARG A 630 -6.62 -8.34 -2.48
N GLY A 631 -7.13 -7.22 -3.01
CA GLY A 631 -7.10 -5.92 -2.34
C GLY A 631 -5.76 -5.20 -2.43
N SER A 632 -4.79 -5.69 -3.23
CA SER A 632 -3.54 -4.97 -3.49
C SER A 632 -3.80 -3.61 -4.14
N ARG A 633 -3.10 -2.59 -3.65
CA ARG A 633 -3.14 -1.22 -4.19
C ARG A 633 -1.74 -0.76 -4.56
N ILE A 634 -1.64 0.10 -5.56
CA ILE A 634 -0.38 0.69 -6.01
C ILE A 634 0.07 1.75 -5.00
N VAL A 635 1.29 1.61 -4.49
CA VAL A 635 1.94 2.64 -3.66
C VAL A 635 2.72 3.60 -4.55
N THR A 636 3.63 3.07 -5.37
CA THR A 636 4.40 3.86 -6.34
C THR A 636 4.94 2.98 -7.46
N VAL A 637 5.33 3.62 -8.55
CA VAL A 637 6.04 3.01 -9.68
C VAL A 637 7.37 3.73 -9.79
N VAL A 638 8.48 2.99 -9.83
CA VAL A 638 9.81 3.60 -9.88
C VAL A 638 10.09 4.06 -11.31
N PRO A 639 10.25 5.37 -11.58
CA PRO A 639 10.43 5.86 -12.95
C PRO A 639 11.79 5.43 -13.53
N HIS A 640 11.85 5.17 -14.83
CA HIS A 640 13.04 4.59 -15.51
C HIS A 640 13.55 3.27 -14.89
N ASP A 641 12.68 2.57 -14.17
CA ASP A 641 12.87 1.24 -13.63
C ASP A 641 11.61 0.44 -13.99
N THR A 642 11.62 -0.85 -13.67
CA THR A 642 10.54 -1.80 -13.98
C THR A 642 9.74 -2.18 -12.74
N ARG A 643 10.13 -1.67 -11.56
CA ARG A 643 9.53 -1.98 -10.26
C ARG A 643 8.23 -1.21 -10.04
N VAL A 644 7.18 -1.95 -9.75
CA VAL A 644 5.89 -1.48 -9.25
C VAL A 644 5.76 -1.96 -7.81
N ILE A 645 5.53 -1.03 -6.89
CA ILE A 645 5.38 -1.33 -5.46
C ILE A 645 3.89 -1.38 -5.13
N LEU A 646 3.44 -2.55 -4.69
CA LEU A 646 2.07 -2.79 -4.24
C LEU A 646 2.06 -2.91 -2.71
N GLN A 647 0.94 -2.55 -2.11
CA GLN A 647 0.66 -2.85 -0.70
C GLN A 647 -0.61 -3.69 -0.59
N MET A 648 -0.50 -4.82 0.11
CA MET A 648 -1.63 -5.70 0.41
C MET A 648 -2.46 -5.13 1.57
N PRO A 649 -3.74 -5.54 1.75
CA PRO A 649 -4.58 -5.09 2.86
C PRO A 649 -3.97 -5.34 4.24
N ARG A 650 -3.16 -6.39 4.38
CA ARG A 650 -2.44 -6.74 5.61
C ARG A 650 -1.32 -5.74 5.97
N GLY A 651 -0.92 -4.91 5.00
CA GLY A 651 0.09 -3.86 5.14
C GLY A 651 1.49 -4.22 4.62
N ASN A 652 1.71 -5.49 4.23
CA ASN A 652 2.92 -5.94 3.55
C ASN A 652 3.12 -5.26 2.19
N LEU A 653 4.38 -5.11 1.78
CA LEU A 653 4.74 -4.61 0.45
C LEU A 653 5.13 -5.77 -0.48
N GLU A 654 4.73 -5.65 -1.74
CA GLU A 654 5.17 -6.53 -2.83
C GLU A 654 5.82 -5.70 -3.93
N THR A 655 6.99 -6.14 -4.40
CA THR A 655 7.62 -5.56 -5.59
C THR A 655 7.35 -6.46 -6.78
N VAL A 656 6.62 -5.94 -7.77
CA VAL A 656 6.34 -6.65 -9.01
C VAL A 656 6.99 -5.95 -10.19
N HIS A 657 7.39 -6.72 -11.20
CA HIS A 657 7.89 -6.21 -12.47
C HIS A 657 6.84 -6.47 -13.55
N HIS A 658 6.09 -5.45 -13.94
CA HIS A 658 5.04 -5.61 -14.95
C HIS A 658 5.66 -5.87 -16.32
N ARG A 659 5.14 -6.86 -17.06
CA ARG A 659 5.72 -7.29 -18.36
C ARG A 659 5.78 -6.15 -19.37
N ALA A 660 4.70 -5.39 -19.54
CA ALA A 660 4.68 -4.19 -20.37
C ALA A 660 5.81 -3.18 -20.05
N LEU A 661 5.99 -2.80 -18.78
CA LEU A 661 7.07 -1.88 -18.37
C LEU A 661 8.46 -2.48 -18.62
N LEU A 662 8.62 -3.76 -18.30
CA LEU A 662 9.87 -4.48 -18.49
C LEU A 662 10.28 -4.51 -19.97
N LEU A 663 9.36 -4.87 -20.86
CA LEU A 663 9.65 -4.93 -22.30
C LEU A 663 9.90 -3.55 -22.89
N ALA A 664 9.17 -2.52 -22.46
CA ALA A 664 9.44 -1.14 -22.88
C ALA A 664 10.85 -0.69 -22.48
N GLN A 665 11.27 -1.00 -21.25
CA GLN A 665 12.61 -0.67 -20.77
C GLN A 665 13.71 -1.48 -21.48
N LEU A 666 13.48 -2.77 -21.74
CA LEU A 666 14.41 -3.62 -22.50
C LEU A 666 14.59 -3.11 -23.93
N ARG A 667 13.51 -2.78 -24.63
CA ARG A 667 13.55 -2.20 -25.99
C ARG A 667 14.39 -0.92 -26.00
N LYS A 668 14.14 0.00 -25.07
CA LYS A 668 14.92 1.22 -24.91
C LYS A 668 16.42 0.96 -24.71
N TRP A 669 16.79 -0.03 -23.90
CA TRP A 669 18.20 -0.40 -23.72
C TRP A 669 18.81 -1.02 -24.98
N LEU A 670 18.09 -1.90 -25.68
CA LEU A 670 18.55 -2.50 -26.92
C LEU A 670 18.73 -1.45 -28.03
N ASP A 671 17.78 -0.51 -28.17
CA ASP A 671 17.87 0.60 -29.13
C ASP A 671 19.04 1.55 -28.81
N SER A 672 19.36 1.71 -27.52
CA SER A 672 20.50 2.53 -27.06
C SER A 672 21.83 1.76 -27.00
N LEU A 673 21.89 0.54 -27.55
CA LEU A 673 23.05 -0.35 -27.53
C LEU A 673 23.57 -0.68 -26.11
N ARG A 674 22.72 -0.59 -25.09
CA ARG A 674 23.03 -0.96 -23.69
C ARG A 674 22.76 -2.45 -23.45
N PHE A 675 23.52 -3.31 -24.13
CA PHE A 675 23.36 -4.75 -24.09
C PHE A 675 23.58 -5.37 -22.71
N LYS A 676 24.55 -4.86 -21.92
CA LYS A 676 24.82 -5.40 -20.59
C LYS A 676 23.62 -5.27 -19.65
N ASP A 677 23.02 -4.08 -19.59
CA ASP A 677 21.88 -3.81 -18.71
C ASP A 677 20.66 -4.65 -19.11
N ALA A 678 20.40 -4.76 -20.42
CA ALA A 678 19.35 -5.62 -20.95
C ALA A 678 19.60 -7.09 -20.57
N PHE A 679 20.80 -7.61 -20.81
CA PHE A 679 21.16 -9.00 -20.52
C PHE A 679 21.02 -9.34 -19.02
N GLU A 680 21.56 -8.51 -18.13
CA GLU A 680 21.48 -8.73 -16.68
C GLU A 680 20.03 -8.71 -16.19
N CYS A 681 19.22 -7.80 -16.72
CA CYS A 681 17.79 -7.72 -16.42
C CYS A 681 17.03 -8.96 -16.90
N MET A 682 17.25 -9.37 -18.16
CA MET A 682 16.62 -10.55 -18.77
C MET A 682 17.01 -11.83 -18.02
N LYS A 683 18.29 -11.97 -17.64
CA LYS A 683 18.78 -13.09 -16.82
C LYS A 683 18.10 -13.13 -15.45
N LYS A 684 17.99 -11.98 -14.76
CA LYS A 684 17.37 -11.88 -13.44
C LYS A 684 15.86 -12.18 -13.46
N LEU A 685 15.16 -11.67 -14.47
CA LEU A 685 13.70 -11.76 -14.59
C LEU A 685 13.23 -12.90 -15.50
N ARG A 686 14.16 -13.73 -15.99
CA ARG A 686 13.92 -14.90 -16.84
C ARG A 686 13.13 -14.57 -18.12
N ILE A 687 13.52 -13.49 -18.78
CA ILE A 687 13.03 -13.14 -20.13
C ILE A 687 13.87 -13.88 -21.17
N ASN A 688 13.22 -14.41 -22.21
CA ASN A 688 13.89 -15.19 -23.25
C ASN A 688 14.93 -14.33 -23.99
N MET A 689 16.20 -14.76 -23.93
CA MET A 689 17.35 -14.02 -24.47
C MET A 689 17.35 -13.87 -25.99
N ASN A 690 16.53 -14.65 -26.71
CA ASN A 690 16.30 -14.46 -28.14
C ASN A 690 15.91 -13.01 -28.49
N LEU A 691 15.23 -12.29 -27.59
CA LEU A 691 14.81 -10.90 -27.81
C LEU A 691 16.00 -9.96 -28.10
N ILE A 692 17.20 -10.24 -27.58
CA ILE A 692 18.40 -9.41 -27.85
C ILE A 692 18.71 -9.37 -29.36
N TYR A 693 18.53 -10.49 -30.05
CA TYR A 693 18.68 -10.58 -31.50
C TYR A 693 17.38 -10.20 -32.22
N ASP A 694 16.25 -10.77 -31.79
CA ASP A 694 14.97 -10.65 -32.51
C ASP A 694 14.43 -9.22 -32.53
N HIS A 695 14.76 -8.40 -31.54
CA HIS A 695 14.32 -7.00 -31.47
C HIS A 695 14.74 -6.21 -32.71
N ASN A 696 16.02 -6.32 -33.09
CA ASN A 696 16.54 -5.72 -34.32
C ASN A 696 17.78 -6.51 -34.82
N PRO A 697 17.58 -7.54 -35.66
CA PRO A 697 18.67 -8.39 -36.13
C PRO A 697 19.79 -7.63 -36.81
N LYS A 698 19.46 -6.61 -37.61
CA LYS A 698 20.43 -5.79 -38.34
C LYS A 698 21.34 -5.02 -37.37
N VAL A 699 20.74 -4.29 -36.43
CA VAL A 699 21.49 -3.49 -35.44
C VAL A 699 22.34 -4.39 -34.55
N PHE A 700 21.83 -5.56 -34.15
CA PHE A 700 22.60 -6.52 -33.38
C PHE A 700 23.84 -6.99 -34.15
N LEU A 701 23.69 -7.46 -35.39
CA LEU A 701 24.79 -7.97 -36.21
C LEU A 701 25.85 -6.89 -36.49
N GLU A 702 25.45 -5.65 -36.73
CA GLU A 702 26.36 -4.51 -36.91
C GLU A 702 27.14 -4.14 -35.64
N ASN A 703 26.63 -4.51 -34.44
CA ASN A 703 27.17 -4.11 -33.14
C ASN A 703 27.59 -5.29 -32.24
N ILE A 704 27.88 -6.47 -32.80
CA ILE A 704 28.31 -7.66 -32.05
C ILE A 704 29.54 -7.39 -31.19
N GLN A 705 30.51 -6.65 -31.74
CA GLN A 705 31.74 -6.29 -31.02
C GLN A 705 31.43 -5.54 -29.71
N THR A 706 30.47 -4.61 -29.77
CA THR A 706 29.97 -3.86 -28.61
C THR A 706 29.28 -4.78 -27.61
N PHE A 707 28.46 -5.72 -28.09
CA PHE A 707 27.80 -6.74 -27.25
C PHE A 707 28.81 -7.59 -26.46
N ILE A 708 29.82 -8.15 -27.14
CA ILE A 708 30.87 -8.96 -26.49
C ILE A 708 31.66 -8.13 -25.46
N THR A 709 32.04 -6.91 -25.85
CA THR A 709 32.83 -6.01 -25.00
C THR A 709 32.06 -5.59 -23.75
N GLN A 710 30.76 -5.31 -23.87
CA GLN A 710 29.92 -4.91 -22.73
C GLN A 710 29.66 -6.06 -21.76
N LEU A 711 29.39 -7.28 -22.25
CA LEU A 711 29.18 -8.43 -21.37
C LEU A 711 30.45 -8.83 -20.62
N ASN A 712 31.61 -8.77 -21.28
CA ASN A 712 32.94 -9.06 -20.74
C ASN A 712 33.00 -10.32 -19.85
N SER A 713 32.19 -11.34 -20.16
CA SER A 713 32.08 -12.57 -19.38
C SER A 713 31.78 -13.74 -20.30
N ILE A 714 32.71 -14.71 -20.34
CA ILE A 714 32.60 -15.95 -21.13
C ILE A 714 31.33 -16.71 -20.75
N SER A 715 31.04 -16.79 -19.45
CA SER A 715 29.83 -17.47 -18.94
C SER A 715 28.55 -16.80 -19.43
N HIS A 716 28.51 -15.47 -19.52
CA HIS A 716 27.33 -14.74 -20.02
C HIS A 716 27.14 -14.93 -21.53
N ILE A 717 28.23 -14.89 -22.30
CA ILE A 717 28.19 -15.14 -23.75
C ILE A 717 27.75 -16.59 -24.02
N ASN A 718 28.27 -17.56 -23.28
CA ASN A 718 27.86 -18.96 -23.40
C ASN A 718 26.39 -19.16 -22.99
N LEU A 719 25.90 -18.47 -21.97
CA LEU A 719 24.49 -18.51 -21.61
C LEU A 719 23.61 -18.00 -22.77
N PHE A 720 23.98 -16.86 -23.38
CA PHE A 720 23.27 -16.34 -24.56
C PHE A 720 23.26 -17.36 -25.72
N LEU A 721 24.44 -17.89 -26.08
CA LEU A 721 24.58 -18.87 -27.16
C LEU A 721 23.83 -20.17 -26.90
N THR A 722 23.75 -20.61 -25.64
CA THR A 722 23.12 -21.88 -25.29
C THR A 722 21.60 -21.80 -25.24
N GLU A 723 21.04 -20.64 -24.86
CA GLU A 723 19.60 -20.35 -24.87
C GLU A 723 19.04 -19.98 -26.24
N LEU A 724 19.90 -19.62 -27.20
CA LEU A 724 19.49 -19.20 -28.54
C LEU A 724 18.70 -20.30 -29.27
N LYS A 725 17.52 -19.92 -29.80
CA LYS A 725 16.63 -20.79 -30.57
C LYS A 725 16.21 -20.14 -31.89
N GLU A 726 15.75 -20.95 -32.84
CA GLU A 726 15.23 -20.51 -34.14
C GLU A 726 13.92 -19.70 -34.05
N GLU A 727 13.16 -19.82 -32.96
CA GLU A 727 11.93 -19.07 -32.77
C GLU A 727 12.17 -17.54 -32.73
N ASP A 728 11.30 -16.78 -33.41
CA ASP A 728 11.24 -15.33 -33.29
C ASP A 728 10.30 -14.94 -32.15
N THR A 729 10.90 -14.42 -31.08
CA THR A 729 10.15 -13.98 -29.90
C THR A 729 9.29 -12.76 -30.16
N THR A 730 9.61 -11.93 -31.16
CA THR A 730 8.81 -10.74 -31.50
C THR A 730 7.54 -11.05 -32.29
N GLY A 731 7.46 -12.24 -32.91
CA GLY A 731 6.25 -12.73 -33.58
C GLY A 731 5.33 -13.56 -32.68
N SER A 732 5.78 -13.87 -31.45
CA SER A 732 5.08 -14.79 -30.55
C SER A 732 4.91 -14.18 -29.15
N MET A 733 5.93 -14.29 -28.30
CA MET A 733 5.87 -13.95 -26.88
C MET A 733 5.97 -12.44 -26.60
N TYR A 734 6.69 -11.68 -27.42
CA TYR A 734 7.02 -10.27 -27.18
C TYR A 734 6.66 -9.37 -28.38
N PRO A 735 5.38 -9.35 -28.80
CA PRO A 735 4.93 -8.62 -29.98
C PRO A 735 5.41 -7.16 -30.01
N ARG A 736 5.91 -6.72 -31.17
CA ARG A 736 6.30 -5.32 -31.35
C ARG A 736 5.07 -4.40 -31.25
N PRO A 737 5.23 -3.16 -30.74
CA PRO A 737 4.18 -2.16 -30.81
C PRO A 737 3.81 -1.88 -32.28
N PRO A 738 2.54 -1.57 -32.58
CA PRO A 738 2.02 -1.43 -33.94
C PRO A 738 2.70 -0.35 -34.78
N ASP A 739 3.35 0.66 -34.16
CA ASP A 739 4.07 1.73 -34.87
C ASP A 739 5.40 1.32 -35.51
N ILE A 740 5.90 0.11 -35.21
CA ILE A 740 7.16 -0.42 -35.76
C ILE A 740 6.83 -1.65 -36.62
N SER A 741 6.12 -1.43 -37.73
CA SER A 741 5.99 -2.45 -38.77
C SER A 741 7.34 -2.62 -39.47
N PRO A 742 8.00 -3.80 -39.42
CA PRO A 742 9.13 -4.03 -40.30
C PRO A 742 8.62 -4.21 -41.73
N ALA A 743 9.38 -3.69 -42.70
CA ALA A 743 9.30 -4.18 -44.06
C ALA A 743 9.48 -5.72 -44.05
N PRO A 744 8.73 -6.49 -44.87
CA PRO A 744 8.86 -7.94 -44.91
C PRO A 744 10.33 -8.31 -45.11
N GLN A 745 10.92 -8.97 -44.12
CA GLN A 745 12.29 -9.45 -44.27
C GLN A 745 12.29 -10.55 -45.35
N PRO A 746 13.23 -10.49 -46.31
CA PRO A 746 13.38 -11.56 -47.29
C PRO A 746 13.63 -12.87 -46.54
N VAL A 747 12.98 -13.95 -47.00
CA VAL A 747 13.16 -15.29 -46.44
C VAL A 747 14.63 -15.67 -46.56
N SER A 748 15.38 -15.49 -45.48
CA SER A 748 16.76 -15.94 -45.39
C SER A 748 16.77 -17.47 -45.49
N LEU A 749 17.49 -18.00 -46.48
CA LEU A 749 17.77 -19.44 -46.56
C LEU A 749 18.66 -19.93 -45.39
N GLN A 750 19.32 -19.02 -44.69
CA GLN A 750 20.18 -19.31 -43.54
C GLN A 750 19.40 -19.23 -42.23
N LYS A 751 19.61 -20.22 -41.37
CA LYS A 751 18.99 -20.35 -40.05
C LYS A 751 19.53 -19.31 -39.07
N LYS A 752 18.68 -18.81 -38.19
CA LYS A 752 18.99 -17.71 -37.25
C LYS A 752 20.18 -18.06 -36.35
N VAL A 753 20.17 -19.27 -35.78
CA VAL A 753 21.23 -19.71 -34.87
C VAL A 753 22.58 -19.73 -35.59
N ASP A 754 22.61 -20.24 -36.83
CA ASP A 754 23.83 -20.35 -37.61
C ASP A 754 24.43 -18.97 -37.91
N VAL A 755 23.60 -18.00 -38.32
CA VAL A 755 24.03 -16.62 -38.61
C VAL A 755 24.62 -15.96 -37.36
N VAL A 756 23.95 -16.09 -36.21
CA VAL A 756 24.42 -15.50 -34.95
C VAL A 756 25.70 -16.17 -34.47
N CYS A 757 25.79 -17.50 -34.53
CA CYS A 757 26.99 -18.25 -34.17
C CYS A 757 28.19 -17.87 -35.04
N ASP A 758 28.01 -17.80 -36.35
CA ASP A 758 29.08 -17.46 -37.29
C ASP A 758 29.58 -16.01 -37.05
N ALA A 759 28.66 -15.06 -36.86
CA ALA A 759 29.01 -13.66 -36.63
C ALA A 759 29.69 -13.42 -35.26
N LEU A 760 29.20 -14.05 -34.19
CA LEU A 760 29.85 -14.01 -32.87
C LEU A 760 31.24 -14.66 -32.93
N ARG A 761 31.38 -15.79 -33.62
CA ARG A 761 32.67 -16.47 -33.77
C ARG A 761 33.70 -15.58 -34.44
N SER A 762 33.37 -14.98 -35.59
CA SER A 762 34.28 -14.10 -36.31
C SER A 762 34.71 -12.89 -35.46
N ALA A 763 33.80 -12.29 -34.69
CA ALA A 763 34.13 -11.20 -33.78
C ALA A 763 35.05 -11.66 -32.63
N MET A 764 34.74 -12.79 -31.98
CA MET A 764 35.56 -13.33 -30.89
C MET A 764 36.97 -13.73 -31.34
N GLU A 765 37.09 -14.34 -32.54
CA GLU A 765 38.39 -14.69 -33.15
C GLU A 765 39.20 -13.45 -33.53
N ALA A 766 38.55 -12.37 -33.97
CA ALA A 766 39.25 -11.11 -34.25
C ALA A 766 39.68 -10.36 -32.98
N MET A 767 38.99 -10.57 -31.86
CA MET A 767 39.29 -9.94 -30.57
C MET A 767 40.42 -10.63 -29.81
N ASP A 768 40.16 -11.84 -29.33
CA ASP A 768 41.06 -12.62 -28.49
C ASP A 768 40.62 -14.09 -28.52
N PRO A 769 41.17 -14.89 -29.45
CA PRO A 769 40.84 -16.31 -29.57
C PRO A 769 41.08 -17.12 -28.29
N ASN A 770 42.07 -16.75 -27.49
CA ASN A 770 42.45 -17.49 -26.28
C ASN A 770 41.47 -17.21 -25.15
N LYS A 771 41.11 -15.93 -24.93
CA LYS A 771 40.11 -15.54 -23.93
C LYS A 771 38.73 -16.12 -24.25
N PHE A 772 38.31 -16.09 -25.52
CA PHE A 772 36.96 -16.51 -25.92
C PHE A 772 36.87 -17.98 -26.39
N PHE A 773 37.90 -18.79 -26.15
CA PHE A 773 38.01 -20.15 -26.69
C PHE A 773 36.78 -21.03 -26.44
N LEU A 774 36.24 -21.05 -25.21
CA LEU A 774 35.05 -21.83 -24.87
C LEU A 774 33.79 -21.34 -25.58
N SER A 775 33.66 -20.02 -25.79
CA SER A 775 32.55 -19.43 -26.53
C SER A 775 32.65 -19.74 -28.01
N ILE A 776 33.86 -19.70 -28.59
CA ILE A 776 34.13 -20.14 -29.96
C ILE A 776 33.74 -21.61 -30.14
N LEU A 777 34.13 -22.51 -29.23
CA LEU A 777 33.68 -23.91 -29.26
C LEU A 777 32.15 -24.03 -29.20
N THR A 778 31.50 -23.25 -28.34
CA THR A 778 30.03 -23.22 -28.23
C THR A 778 29.39 -22.84 -29.57
N THR A 779 29.94 -21.86 -30.30
CA THR A 779 29.41 -21.45 -31.61
C THR A 779 29.50 -22.55 -32.67
N HIS A 780 30.51 -23.42 -32.66
CA HIS A 780 30.60 -24.55 -33.61
C HIS A 780 29.57 -25.64 -33.30
N VAL A 781 29.38 -25.92 -32.00
CA VAL A 781 28.48 -26.98 -31.53
C VAL A 781 27.02 -26.58 -31.67
N LYS A 782 26.68 -25.31 -31.43
CA LYS A 782 25.29 -24.83 -31.38
C LYS A 782 24.64 -24.64 -32.76
N LYS A 783 25.40 -24.69 -33.85
CA LYS A 783 24.84 -24.64 -35.20
C LYS A 783 23.82 -25.75 -35.40
N SER A 784 22.90 -25.49 -36.31
CA SER A 784 21.84 -26.40 -36.73
C SER A 784 22.37 -27.75 -37.22
N VAL A 785 23.55 -27.74 -37.82
CA VAL A 785 24.39 -28.91 -38.05
C VAL A 785 25.68 -28.70 -37.24
N PRO A 786 25.85 -29.39 -36.09
CA PRO A 786 27.00 -29.19 -35.23
C PRO A 786 28.33 -29.51 -35.92
N GLU A 787 29.29 -28.58 -35.86
CA GLU A 787 30.63 -28.71 -36.46
C GLU A 787 31.61 -29.41 -35.49
N LEU A 788 31.25 -30.62 -35.02
CA LEU A 788 31.99 -31.34 -33.97
C LEU A 788 33.44 -31.67 -34.34
N GLU A 789 33.70 -31.99 -35.61
CA GLU A 789 35.07 -32.24 -36.10
C GLU A 789 35.96 -30.99 -35.96
N VAL A 790 35.42 -29.80 -36.27
CA VAL A 790 36.16 -28.53 -36.18
C VAL A 790 36.42 -28.17 -34.71
N ALA A 791 35.42 -28.37 -33.85
CA ALA A 791 35.56 -28.16 -32.42
C ALA A 791 36.65 -29.07 -31.81
N LEU A 792 36.65 -30.36 -32.15
CA LEU A 792 37.66 -31.32 -31.69
C LEU A 792 39.06 -31.02 -32.26
N GLN A 793 39.14 -30.56 -33.50
CA GLN A 793 40.40 -30.12 -34.10
C GLN A 793 40.99 -28.92 -33.36
N LYS A 794 40.17 -27.93 -32.98
CA LYS A 794 40.61 -26.79 -32.15
C LYS A 794 41.09 -27.25 -30.76
N VAL A 795 40.46 -28.25 -30.15
CA VAL A 795 40.93 -28.85 -28.88
C VAL A 795 42.27 -29.58 -29.06
N HIS A 796 42.45 -30.27 -30.19
CA HIS A 796 43.72 -30.90 -30.53
C HIS A 796 44.84 -29.85 -30.72
N GLU A 797 44.59 -28.78 -31.46
CA GLU A 797 45.54 -27.68 -31.66
C GLU A 797 45.97 -27.05 -30.33
N LEU A 798 45.02 -26.84 -29.41
CA LEU A 798 45.27 -26.33 -28.07
C LEU A 798 46.11 -27.31 -27.21
N ARG A 799 45.99 -28.62 -27.44
CA ARG A 799 46.81 -29.65 -26.77
C ARG A 799 48.25 -29.67 -27.32
N VAL A 800 48.40 -29.55 -28.63
CA VAL A 800 49.72 -29.56 -29.30
C VAL A 800 50.48 -28.26 -29.04
N ASN A 801 49.77 -27.13 -29.04
CA ASN A 801 50.32 -25.79 -28.82
C ASN A 801 49.58 -25.11 -27.64
N PRO A 802 49.89 -25.48 -26.39
CA PRO A 802 49.26 -24.88 -25.23
C PRO A 802 49.60 -23.38 -25.14
N PRO A 803 48.65 -22.50 -24.78
CA PRO A 803 48.93 -21.08 -24.66
C PRO A 803 49.93 -20.81 -23.52
N ALA A 804 50.77 -19.79 -23.68
CA ALA A 804 51.82 -19.46 -22.71
C ALA A 804 51.29 -18.83 -21.39
N ASP A 805 50.04 -18.36 -21.39
CA ASP A 805 49.41 -17.72 -20.24
C ASP A 805 48.81 -18.78 -19.29
N PRO A 806 49.23 -18.83 -18.00
CA PRO A 806 48.69 -19.76 -17.01
C PRO A 806 47.17 -19.66 -16.78
N GLY A 807 46.54 -18.54 -17.13
CA GLY A 807 45.09 -18.34 -17.00
C GLY A 807 44.25 -18.80 -18.21
N SER A 808 44.90 -19.33 -19.26
CA SER A 808 44.23 -19.77 -20.48
C SER A 808 43.59 -21.15 -20.34
N VAL A 809 42.55 -21.40 -21.14
CA VAL A 809 41.81 -22.68 -21.11
C VAL A 809 42.69 -23.81 -21.57
N SER A 810 42.72 -24.92 -20.82
CA SER A 810 43.44 -26.14 -21.19
C SER A 810 42.61 -27.08 -22.07
N ALA A 811 43.27 -27.99 -22.78
CA ALA A 811 42.59 -28.99 -23.63
C ALA A 811 41.67 -29.92 -22.83
N GLU A 812 42.04 -30.24 -21.59
CA GLU A 812 41.19 -31.01 -20.70
C GLU A 812 39.92 -30.25 -20.28
N GLU A 813 40.04 -28.96 -19.96
CA GLU A 813 38.90 -28.12 -19.60
C GLU A 813 37.96 -27.89 -20.77
N ALA A 814 38.52 -27.63 -21.96
CA ALA A 814 37.75 -27.48 -23.19
C ALA A 814 36.99 -28.76 -23.55
N LEU A 815 37.62 -29.93 -23.41
CA LEU A 815 36.97 -31.22 -23.65
C LEU A 815 35.87 -31.50 -22.61
N LYS A 816 36.13 -31.25 -21.32
CA LYS A 816 35.11 -31.35 -20.26
C LYS A 816 33.91 -30.45 -20.57
N TYR A 817 34.17 -29.23 -21.03
CA TYR A 817 33.13 -28.29 -21.43
C TYR A 817 32.30 -28.80 -22.61
N LEU A 818 32.93 -29.34 -23.66
CA LEU A 818 32.23 -29.93 -24.82
C LEU A 818 31.33 -31.11 -24.42
N LEU A 819 31.78 -31.95 -23.47
CA LEU A 819 30.98 -33.08 -22.95
C LEU A 819 29.69 -32.64 -22.25
N PHE A 820 29.60 -31.39 -21.77
CA PHE A 820 28.35 -30.83 -21.23
C PHE A 820 27.38 -30.36 -22.32
N LEU A 821 27.88 -30.04 -23.52
CA LEU A 821 27.07 -29.47 -24.61
C LEU A 821 26.60 -30.50 -25.63
N VAL A 822 27.31 -31.62 -25.77
CA VAL A 822 27.13 -32.61 -26.85
C VAL A 822 26.92 -33.99 -26.26
N ASN A 823 26.18 -34.85 -26.96
CA ASN A 823 26.09 -36.25 -26.60
C ASN A 823 27.49 -36.91 -26.62
N VAL A 824 27.77 -37.66 -25.56
CA VAL A 824 29.03 -38.39 -25.35
C VAL A 824 29.38 -39.31 -26.52
N ASN A 825 28.39 -40.02 -27.06
CA ASN A 825 28.62 -40.98 -28.14
C ASN A 825 29.00 -40.28 -29.44
N ASP A 826 28.30 -39.18 -29.77
CA ASP A 826 28.60 -38.37 -30.95
C ASP A 826 30.01 -37.78 -30.85
N LEU A 827 30.38 -37.26 -29.68
CA LEU A 827 31.73 -36.70 -29.47
C LEU A 827 32.82 -37.78 -29.61
N TYR A 828 32.58 -38.99 -29.11
CA TYR A 828 33.50 -40.13 -29.28
C TYR A 828 33.63 -40.55 -30.75
N GLU A 829 32.52 -40.73 -31.47
CA GLU A 829 32.52 -41.08 -32.90
C GLU A 829 33.24 -40.02 -33.74
N HIS A 830 32.95 -38.73 -33.51
CA HIS A 830 33.63 -37.65 -34.21
C HIS A 830 35.12 -37.54 -33.83
N SER A 831 35.51 -37.90 -32.60
CA SER A 831 36.92 -37.97 -32.19
C SER A 831 37.69 -39.06 -32.93
N LEU A 832 37.10 -40.23 -33.19
CA LEU A 832 37.74 -41.26 -34.03
C LEU A 832 38.07 -40.69 -35.42
N GLY A 833 37.20 -39.82 -35.91
CA GLY A 833 37.32 -39.14 -37.19
C GLY A 833 38.46 -38.12 -37.31
N THR A 834 39.17 -37.77 -36.22
CA THR A 834 40.36 -36.91 -36.26
C THR A 834 41.65 -37.71 -36.51
N TYR A 835 41.59 -39.05 -36.41
CA TYR A 835 42.72 -39.96 -36.48
C TYR A 835 43.80 -39.79 -35.40
N ASP A 836 43.53 -38.98 -34.36
CA ASP A 836 44.39 -38.84 -33.19
C ASP A 836 43.90 -39.76 -32.05
N PHE A 837 44.56 -40.91 -31.90
CA PHE A 837 44.21 -41.90 -30.87
C PHE A 837 44.36 -41.39 -29.44
N ASP A 838 45.23 -40.41 -29.20
CA ASP A 838 45.40 -39.86 -27.86
C ASP A 838 44.23 -38.93 -27.51
N LEU A 839 43.75 -38.14 -28.49
CA LEU A 839 42.52 -37.35 -28.32
C LEU A 839 41.31 -38.26 -28.09
N VAL A 840 41.21 -39.35 -28.86
CA VAL A 840 40.14 -40.35 -28.70
C VAL A 840 40.19 -41.00 -27.31
N LEU A 841 41.38 -41.34 -26.82
CA LEU A 841 41.56 -41.91 -25.49
C LEU A 841 41.14 -40.90 -24.41
N MET A 842 41.54 -39.64 -24.55
CA MET A 842 41.16 -38.56 -23.64
C MET A 842 39.63 -38.35 -23.62
N VAL A 843 38.97 -38.37 -24.78
CA VAL A 843 37.49 -38.32 -24.88
C VAL A 843 36.88 -39.53 -24.19
N ALA A 844 37.37 -40.74 -24.48
CA ALA A 844 36.87 -41.99 -23.90
C ALA A 844 36.96 -42.00 -22.36
N GLU A 845 38.12 -41.64 -21.80
CA GLU A 845 38.36 -41.59 -20.36
C GLU A 845 37.47 -40.56 -19.65
N LYS A 846 37.37 -39.34 -20.20
CA LYS A 846 36.53 -38.29 -19.59
C LYS A 846 35.03 -38.53 -19.79
N SER A 847 34.67 -39.37 -20.76
CA SER A 847 33.28 -39.72 -21.08
C SER A 847 32.69 -40.90 -20.28
N GLN A 848 33.47 -41.53 -19.41
CA GLN A 848 33.06 -42.71 -18.62
C GLN A 848 32.59 -43.91 -19.46
N LYS A 849 33.03 -44.04 -20.72
CA LYS A 849 32.81 -45.27 -21.50
C LYS A 849 33.56 -46.45 -20.88
N ASP A 850 33.04 -47.67 -21.03
CA ASP A 850 33.69 -48.86 -20.48
C ASP A 850 35.03 -49.11 -21.20
N PRO A 851 36.18 -49.12 -20.49
CA PRO A 851 37.49 -49.46 -21.07
C PRO A 851 37.50 -50.80 -21.82
N LYS A 852 36.65 -51.75 -21.43
CA LYS A 852 36.53 -53.05 -22.12
C LYS A 852 35.90 -52.94 -23.50
N GLU A 853 35.16 -51.87 -23.79
CA GLU A 853 34.54 -51.66 -25.10
C GLU A 853 35.47 -50.91 -26.06
N TYR A 854 36.10 -49.82 -25.61
CA TYR A 854 36.90 -48.98 -26.52
C TYR A 854 38.37 -49.42 -26.64
N LEU A 855 39.01 -49.96 -25.60
CA LEU A 855 40.44 -50.33 -25.67
C LEU A 855 40.73 -51.44 -26.69
N PRO A 856 39.94 -52.54 -26.77
CA PRO A 856 40.18 -53.57 -27.77
C PRO A 856 40.02 -53.03 -29.20
N PHE A 857 39.04 -52.15 -29.41
CA PHE A 857 38.79 -51.52 -30.70
C PHE A 857 39.93 -50.57 -31.11
N LEU A 858 40.42 -49.72 -30.19
CA LEU A 858 41.56 -48.84 -30.47
C LEU A 858 42.86 -49.62 -30.70
N ASN A 859 43.10 -50.70 -29.95
CA ASN A 859 44.27 -51.55 -30.12
C ASN A 859 44.25 -52.29 -31.46
N MET A 860 43.08 -52.76 -31.91
CA MET A 860 42.90 -53.30 -33.26
C MET A 860 43.21 -52.24 -34.33
N LEU A 861 42.73 -51.01 -34.17
CA LEU A 861 42.99 -49.95 -35.15
C LEU A 861 44.47 -49.56 -35.18
N LYS A 862 45.17 -49.55 -34.04
CA LYS A 862 46.61 -49.23 -33.94
C LYS A 862 47.53 -50.25 -34.62
N SER A 863 47.09 -51.49 -34.83
CA SER A 863 47.90 -52.53 -35.49
C SER A 863 47.84 -52.50 -37.03
N LEU A 864 46.97 -51.67 -37.60
CA LEU A 864 46.78 -51.53 -39.05
C LEU A 864 47.75 -50.51 -39.65
N GLU A 865 48.10 -50.68 -40.93
CA GLU A 865 48.84 -49.69 -41.72
C GLU A 865 48.06 -48.35 -41.77
N PRO A 866 48.72 -47.17 -41.76
CA PRO A 866 48.06 -45.87 -41.62
C PRO A 866 46.89 -45.57 -42.58
N ASN A 867 46.98 -45.93 -43.86
CA ASN A 867 45.90 -45.72 -44.81
C ASN A 867 44.76 -46.73 -44.62
N TYR A 868 45.09 -48.00 -44.32
CA TYR A 868 44.10 -49.03 -44.00
C TYR A 868 43.38 -48.77 -42.66
N GLN A 869 44.10 -48.18 -41.70
CA GLN A 869 43.57 -47.70 -40.41
C GLN A 869 42.54 -46.59 -40.65
N ARG A 870 42.89 -45.55 -41.42
CA ARG A 870 41.97 -44.44 -41.77
C ARG A 870 40.75 -44.93 -42.55
N TYR A 871 40.94 -45.87 -43.49
CA TYR A 871 39.85 -46.55 -44.18
C TYR A 871 38.91 -47.26 -43.20
N SER A 872 39.46 -48.03 -42.25
CA SER A 872 38.67 -48.80 -41.28
C SER A 872 37.88 -47.89 -40.34
N ILE A 873 38.49 -46.78 -39.91
CA ILE A 873 37.83 -45.74 -39.09
C ILE A 873 36.70 -45.08 -39.88
N ASP A 874 36.95 -44.58 -41.09
CA ASP A 874 35.91 -43.92 -41.88
C ASP A 874 34.79 -44.88 -42.29
N LYS A 875 35.11 -46.15 -42.52
CA LYS A 875 34.09 -47.19 -42.74
C LYS A 875 33.22 -47.40 -41.51
N HIS A 876 33.81 -47.43 -40.32
CA HIS A 876 33.09 -47.52 -39.04
C HIS A 876 32.19 -46.30 -38.82
N LEU A 877 32.69 -45.09 -39.12
CA LEU A 877 31.94 -43.83 -39.07
C LEU A 877 30.98 -43.63 -40.24
N LYS A 878 30.82 -44.63 -41.13
CA LYS A 878 29.96 -44.60 -42.33
C LYS A 878 30.29 -43.47 -43.32
N ARG A 879 31.53 -42.96 -43.30
CA ARG A 879 32.08 -41.95 -44.21
C ARG A 879 32.64 -42.60 -45.48
N TYR A 880 31.81 -43.32 -46.21
CA TYR A 880 32.25 -44.20 -47.31
C TYR A 880 33.07 -43.50 -48.39
N ARG A 881 32.82 -42.21 -48.67
CA ARG A 881 33.59 -41.44 -49.64
C ARG A 881 35.04 -41.21 -49.20
N LYS A 882 35.28 -40.83 -47.94
CA LYS A 882 36.63 -40.67 -47.38
C LYS A 882 37.32 -42.03 -47.20
N ALA A 883 36.56 -43.05 -46.78
CA ALA A 883 37.05 -44.42 -46.69
C ALA A 883 37.63 -44.91 -48.03
N LEU A 884 36.91 -44.72 -49.14
CA LEU A 884 37.39 -45.09 -50.48
C LEU A 884 38.66 -44.33 -50.91
N GLN A 885 38.80 -43.07 -50.51
CA GLN A 885 40.01 -42.30 -50.78
C GLN A 885 41.21 -42.86 -50.02
N HIS A 886 41.04 -43.23 -48.76
CA HIS A 886 42.10 -43.87 -47.97
C HIS A 886 42.43 -45.27 -48.49
N LEU A 887 41.43 -46.04 -48.91
CA LEU A 887 41.63 -47.36 -49.52
C LEU A 887 42.37 -47.27 -50.85
N SER A 888 42.18 -46.20 -51.63
CA SER A 888 42.92 -46.00 -52.88
C SER A 888 44.41 -45.66 -52.68
N ARG A 889 44.80 -45.30 -51.45
CA ARG A 889 46.16 -44.92 -51.05
C ARG A 889 46.84 -45.96 -50.14
N ALA A 890 46.06 -46.92 -49.65
CA ALA A 890 46.50 -48.10 -48.91
C ALA A 890 46.91 -49.20 -49.90
#